data_AF-A0A853JE21-F1
#
_entry.id   AF-A0A853JE21-F1
#
_cell.length_a   1.000
_cell.length_b   1.000
_cell.length_c   1.000
_cell.angle_alpha   90.00
_cell.angle_beta   90.00
_cell.angle_gamma   90.00
#
_symmetry.space_group_name_H-M   'P 1'
#
loop_
_entity.id
_entity.type
_entity.pdbx_description
1 polymer ?
#
loop_
_entity_poly.entity_id
_entity_poly.type
_entity_poly.pdbx_seq_one_letter_code
_entity_poly.pdbx_strand_id
1 'polypeptide(L)'
;MDADRWSRLSPLLDALLDASAADRAASLASLRGEDPALADELERLLALEQDHGDFLDTPLVAPLPGARTGTEVGPYRLERLLGEGGMGQVWLASRADGLYQRRVALKLLRPGLADPGLRLRFTREREILARLEHAHIARLLDAGISADNQPYLALDYVDGEPLTDWCLSRALEMRARLRLFLQVCDAVSHAHSNLIVHRDLKPSNILVTPLDEVRLLDFGIAKLLDSAELPDQTRTGTRAFTLHYAAPEQIRGEPVTTLTDVYALGVVLYELLTDARPYELERASDAQWEQAILEADPARPSQILLRRADGEPAAAAALRRRARAVAGDLDNIVLKALAKRHEQRYPSVEALALDLQRYLDGRPVMARPQRLGYRLRKYVRRHRWPLSTATLVAAVLLAALGMVAWQARLSLQEAARAQAMQDFIVGLFENAGSLPEGAPLDVRQLLAAGVDRGDIELARQPLAHAGLLGVIARLRMGLGDHPQALALLQRQAAVLAGLDEVPPSMRLEAATDRGHVLRLLRRPEECVSAMRDLRPLARRQERRLPLQAAEFYSQLGRCQRAVGEREMAGALFQRALSLRRDPLGSGAGIAESLADLAGLHADAGEGADALRGFGAALEQLRATVGERHPLAIAILREVCALERSERGVDAAERACARAVALATALRGSQHHVTVDAQRQLTALHVEQGRHAEAEAGQRQLLAWLVSRFGPGHGEVAQAYQSLGLIAWERGEHAQALRALRRAIAIWRHEDDRPRLASALSDQAMVLLEEGRADLARPLLEEAVRSADSPSPAPPLAHALVLLGRTDAMLGDQARAHEHLRRAAALPVSDDGAAARRSALALAVFEADQGDRGALERLDRLGRLARGDRGERELAWLARAHAAAVRCRDDPGPQASELQELALLVRRALPEGGSAMREIQALSSACRERQPAAEDA
;
A
#
# COMPACT_ATOMS: atom_id res chain seq x y z
N MET A 1 -40.57 -13.63 92.89
CA MET A 1 -39.46 -13.97 93.81
C MET A 1 -38.97 -12.65 94.41
N ASP A 2 -38.75 -12.56 95.72
CA ASP A 2 -38.24 -11.32 96.34
C ASP A 2 -36.74 -11.13 96.09
N ALA A 3 -36.28 -9.87 96.03
CA ALA A 3 -34.92 -9.50 95.63
C ALA A 3 -33.81 -10.08 96.55
N ASP A 4 -34.07 -10.17 97.86
CA ASP A 4 -33.15 -10.77 98.83
C ASP A 4 -33.04 -12.30 98.68
N ARG A 5 -34.05 -12.93 98.08
CA ARG A 5 -34.07 -14.38 97.84
C ARG A 5 -33.35 -14.73 96.55
N TRP A 6 -33.44 -13.86 95.53
CA TRP A 6 -32.68 -13.98 94.29
C TRP A 6 -31.18 -13.74 94.48
N SER A 7 -30.78 -12.80 95.35
CA SER A 7 -29.36 -12.53 95.64
C SER A 7 -28.64 -13.72 96.28
N ARG A 8 -29.37 -14.59 97.00
CA ARG A 8 -28.85 -15.84 97.56
C ARG A 8 -28.85 -17.00 96.55
N LEU A 9 -29.78 -17.03 95.60
CA LEU A 9 -29.92 -18.08 94.60
C LEU A 9 -28.98 -17.91 93.40
N SER A 10 -28.79 -16.67 92.92
CA SER A 10 -28.00 -16.38 91.71
C SER A 10 -26.55 -16.93 91.76
N PRO A 11 -25.76 -16.74 92.83
CA PRO A 11 -24.37 -17.21 92.83
C PRO A 11 -24.29 -18.75 92.89
N LEU A 12 -25.26 -19.39 93.55
CA LEU A 12 -25.33 -20.85 93.65
C LEU A 12 -25.80 -21.48 92.34
N LEU A 13 -26.72 -20.82 91.62
CA LEU A 13 -27.16 -21.24 90.29
C LEU A 13 -26.01 -21.12 89.28
N ASP A 14 -25.27 -20.01 89.27
CA ASP A 14 -24.11 -19.80 88.39
C ASP A 14 -23.02 -20.85 88.64
N ALA A 15 -22.70 -21.12 89.92
CA ALA A 15 -21.72 -22.15 90.29
C ALA A 15 -22.15 -23.57 89.89
N LEU A 16 -23.45 -23.89 89.94
CA LEU A 16 -23.99 -25.18 89.51
C LEU A 16 -24.04 -25.32 87.99
N LEU A 17 -24.26 -24.22 87.25
CA LEU A 17 -24.25 -24.20 85.78
C LEU A 17 -22.84 -24.46 85.22
N ASP A 18 -21.80 -23.94 85.87
CA ASP A 18 -20.39 -24.15 85.48
C ASP A 18 -19.81 -25.51 85.91
N ALA A 19 -20.49 -26.25 86.80
CA ALA A 19 -20.04 -27.54 87.33
C ALA A 19 -20.36 -28.73 86.39
N SER A 20 -19.51 -29.76 86.42
CA SER A 20 -19.75 -31.00 85.67
C SER A 20 -21.01 -31.73 86.16
N ALA A 21 -21.63 -32.57 85.33
CA ALA A 21 -22.88 -33.26 85.70
C ALA A 21 -22.77 -34.11 86.99
N ALA A 22 -21.59 -34.69 87.27
CA ALA A 22 -21.33 -35.43 88.49
C ALA A 22 -21.19 -34.50 89.73
N ASP A 23 -20.52 -33.36 89.57
CA ASP A 23 -20.29 -32.38 90.64
C ASP A 23 -21.55 -31.56 90.96
N ARG A 24 -22.38 -31.29 89.95
CA ARG A 24 -23.70 -30.66 90.09
C ARG A 24 -24.64 -31.54 90.92
N ALA A 25 -24.68 -32.85 90.64
CA ALA A 25 -25.48 -33.81 91.40
C ALA A 25 -25.00 -33.95 92.86
N ALA A 26 -23.68 -33.97 93.09
CA ALA A 26 -23.10 -34.02 94.44
C ALA A 26 -23.38 -32.74 95.24
N SER A 27 -23.27 -31.56 94.61
CA SER A 27 -23.52 -30.26 95.24
C SER A 27 -25.00 -30.06 95.57
N LEU A 28 -25.91 -30.46 94.68
CA LEU A 28 -27.35 -30.45 94.94
C LEU A 28 -27.73 -31.43 96.07
N ALA A 29 -27.09 -32.60 96.15
CA ALA A 29 -27.31 -33.55 97.25
C ALA A 29 -26.85 -32.99 98.61
N SER A 30 -25.72 -32.27 98.64
CA SER A 30 -25.24 -31.58 99.84
C SER A 30 -26.18 -30.44 100.26
N LEU A 31 -26.57 -29.58 99.31
CA LEU A 31 -27.51 -28.48 99.54
C LEU A 31 -28.88 -28.96 100.01
N ARG A 32 -29.35 -30.11 99.52
CA ARG A 32 -30.63 -30.71 99.93
C ARG A 32 -30.62 -31.20 101.39
N GLY A 33 -29.45 -31.48 101.96
CA GLY A 33 -29.29 -31.77 103.39
C GLY A 33 -29.35 -30.55 104.30
N GLU A 34 -29.02 -29.37 103.78
CA GLU A 34 -28.98 -28.10 104.54
C GLU A 34 -30.25 -27.26 104.37
N ASP A 35 -30.75 -27.13 103.12
CA ASP A 35 -31.99 -26.42 102.79
C ASP A 35 -32.70 -27.13 101.62
N PRO A 36 -33.63 -28.06 101.92
CA PRO A 36 -34.30 -28.85 100.88
C PRO A 36 -35.18 -27.99 99.96
N ALA A 37 -35.73 -26.88 100.46
CA ALA A 37 -36.57 -26.00 99.65
C ALA A 37 -35.74 -25.24 98.60
N LEU A 38 -34.53 -24.81 98.97
CA LEU A 38 -33.59 -24.14 98.07
C LEU A 38 -33.04 -25.10 97.01
N ALA A 39 -32.71 -26.34 97.39
CA ALA A 39 -32.23 -27.36 96.46
C ALA A 39 -33.29 -27.76 95.43
N ASP A 40 -34.55 -27.95 95.84
CA ASP A 40 -35.67 -28.25 94.94
C ASP A 40 -36.00 -27.09 94.00
N GLU A 41 -35.71 -25.84 94.40
CA GLU A 41 -35.91 -24.65 93.58
C GLU A 41 -34.77 -24.47 92.56
N LEU A 42 -33.51 -24.72 92.95
CA LEU A 42 -32.37 -24.77 92.04
C LEU A 42 -32.47 -25.91 91.02
N GLU A 43 -32.93 -27.10 91.44
CA GLU A 43 -33.11 -28.23 90.53
C GLU A 43 -34.24 -27.97 89.52
N ARG A 44 -35.32 -27.27 89.91
CA ARG A 44 -36.35 -26.81 88.98
C ARG A 44 -35.81 -25.77 87.99
N LEU A 45 -34.98 -24.84 88.44
CA LEU A 45 -34.36 -23.84 87.56
C LEU A 45 -33.37 -24.47 86.58
N LEU A 46 -32.60 -25.49 87.01
CA LEU A 46 -31.70 -26.26 86.15
C LEU A 46 -32.45 -27.17 85.17
N ALA A 47 -33.60 -27.73 85.57
CA ALA A 47 -34.44 -28.53 84.67
C ALA A 47 -35.10 -27.67 83.57
N LEU A 48 -35.40 -26.40 83.86
CA LEU A 48 -35.92 -25.44 82.87
C LEU A 48 -34.88 -25.04 81.81
N GLU A 49 -33.57 -25.18 82.10
CA GLU A 49 -32.47 -24.95 81.15
C GLU A 49 -32.37 -26.08 80.11
N GLN A 50 -32.55 -27.34 80.51
CA GLN A 50 -32.34 -28.49 79.62
C GLN A 50 -33.38 -28.58 78.48
N ASP A 51 -34.55 -27.96 78.63
CA ASP A 51 -35.62 -27.99 77.63
C ASP A 51 -35.73 -26.71 76.78
N HIS A 52 -35.10 -25.58 77.13
CA HIS A 52 -35.26 -24.31 76.40
C HIS A 52 -33.98 -23.43 76.41
N GLY A 53 -33.29 -23.36 75.26
CA GLY A 53 -32.07 -22.55 75.06
C GLY A 53 -32.26 -21.02 74.99
N ASP A 54 -33.38 -20.48 75.47
CA ASP A 54 -33.75 -19.04 75.39
C ASP A 54 -34.37 -18.52 76.72
N PHE A 55 -33.92 -19.05 77.86
CA PHE A 55 -34.48 -18.69 79.17
C PHE A 55 -34.18 -17.24 79.62
N LEU A 56 -33.19 -16.55 79.03
CA LEU A 56 -32.80 -15.19 79.41
C LEU A 56 -33.38 -14.06 78.52
N ASP A 57 -34.13 -14.39 77.47
CA ASP A 57 -34.71 -13.39 76.54
C ASP A 57 -36.13 -12.94 76.91
N THR A 58 -36.65 -13.38 78.07
CA THR A 58 -37.93 -12.89 78.58
C THR A 58 -37.69 -11.79 79.62
N PRO A 59 -38.08 -10.52 79.37
CA PRO A 59 -37.88 -9.45 80.35
C PRO A 59 -38.69 -9.73 81.63
N LEU A 60 -37.99 -9.77 82.77
CA LEU A 60 -38.50 -10.00 84.13
C LEU A 60 -39.29 -8.80 84.71
N VAL A 61 -40.12 -8.14 83.91
CA VAL A 61 -40.90 -6.96 84.29
C VAL A 61 -42.38 -7.18 83.95
N ALA A 62 -43.26 -7.00 84.94
CA ALA A 62 -44.70 -7.18 84.80
C ALA A 62 -45.31 -6.30 83.68
N PRO A 63 -46.32 -6.79 82.92
CA PRO A 63 -46.99 -6.00 81.90
C PRO A 63 -47.73 -4.81 82.52
N LEU A 64 -47.66 -3.65 81.86
CA LEU A 64 -48.39 -2.44 82.25
C LEU A 64 -49.91 -2.72 82.25
N PRO A 65 -50.66 -2.36 83.30
CA PRO A 65 -52.11 -2.45 83.27
C PRO A 65 -52.70 -1.30 82.43
N GLY A 66 -53.64 -1.60 81.52
CA GLY A 66 -54.78 -0.69 81.30
C GLY A 66 -55.14 -0.23 79.89
N ALA A 67 -54.34 -0.45 78.83
CA ALA A 67 -54.73 -0.04 77.47
C ALA A 67 -55.28 -1.24 76.66
N ARG A 68 -56.59 -1.22 76.34
CA ARG A 68 -57.24 -2.19 75.43
C ARG A 68 -57.83 -1.47 74.24
N THR A 69 -58.02 -2.17 73.12
CA THR A 69 -58.81 -1.66 71.98
C THR A 69 -60.15 -1.11 72.48
N GLY A 70 -60.49 0.12 72.07
CA GLY A 70 -61.68 0.85 72.48
C GLY A 70 -61.46 1.86 73.62
N THR A 71 -60.32 1.83 74.32
CA THR A 71 -60.01 2.80 75.39
C THR A 71 -59.82 4.19 74.81
N GLU A 72 -60.30 5.23 75.51
CA GLU A 72 -60.10 6.64 75.12
C GLU A 72 -58.95 7.25 75.93
N VAL A 73 -57.96 7.79 75.24
CA VAL A 73 -56.77 8.46 75.82
C VAL A 73 -56.69 9.85 75.21
N GLY A 74 -57.01 10.88 76.01
CA GLY A 74 -57.18 12.23 75.48
C GLY A 74 -58.33 12.28 74.46
N PRO A 75 -58.20 12.98 73.32
CA PRO A 75 -59.22 13.00 72.27
C PRO A 75 -59.18 11.78 71.32
N TYR A 76 -58.41 10.73 71.65
CA TYR A 76 -58.16 9.60 70.77
C TYR A 76 -58.73 8.30 71.33
N ARG A 77 -59.30 7.46 70.46
CA ARG A 77 -59.76 6.11 70.75
C ARG A 77 -58.80 5.08 70.18
N LEU A 78 -58.31 4.17 71.03
CA LEU A 78 -57.37 3.11 70.63
C LEU A 78 -58.06 2.07 69.74
N GLU A 79 -57.49 1.75 68.58
CA GLU A 79 -58.02 0.75 67.65
C GLU A 79 -57.19 -0.55 67.70
N ARG A 80 -55.88 -0.45 67.49
CA ARG A 80 -55.00 -1.63 67.35
C ARG A 80 -53.61 -1.33 67.87
N LEU A 81 -53.02 -2.24 68.64
CA LEU A 81 -51.62 -2.11 69.06
C LEU A 81 -50.71 -2.23 67.81
N LEU A 82 -49.85 -1.23 67.60
CA LEU A 82 -48.85 -1.19 66.53
C LEU A 82 -47.51 -1.74 67.00
N GLY A 83 -47.15 -1.54 68.27
CA GLY A 83 -45.94 -2.10 68.86
C GLY A 83 -45.81 -1.78 70.35
N GLU A 84 -45.07 -2.62 71.07
CA GLU A 84 -44.75 -2.46 72.49
C GLU A 84 -43.25 -2.54 72.71
N GLY A 85 -42.69 -1.66 73.56
CA GLY A 85 -41.25 -1.64 73.83
C GLY A 85 -40.89 -1.06 75.19
N GLY A 86 -39.58 -0.90 75.42
CA GLY A 86 -39.02 -0.40 76.69
C GLY A 86 -39.51 0.98 77.13
N MET A 87 -40.04 1.79 76.20
CA MET A 87 -40.50 3.17 76.45
C MET A 87 -42.03 3.31 76.52
N GLY A 88 -42.78 2.24 76.28
CA GLY A 88 -44.25 2.25 76.31
C GLY A 88 -44.89 1.55 75.10
N GLN A 89 -46.17 1.86 74.84
CA GLN A 89 -46.99 1.20 73.81
C GLN A 89 -47.39 2.19 72.72
N VAL A 90 -47.31 1.78 71.45
CA VAL A 90 -47.76 2.55 70.29
C VAL A 90 -49.03 1.90 69.73
N TRP A 91 -50.09 2.68 69.61
CA TRP A 91 -51.40 2.24 69.15
C TRP A 91 -51.81 3.00 67.90
N LEU A 92 -52.46 2.33 66.96
CA LEU A 92 -53.29 2.97 65.96
C LEU A 92 -54.52 3.49 66.69
N ALA A 93 -54.82 4.77 66.57
CA ALA A 93 -55.96 5.39 67.21
C ALA A 93 -56.70 6.32 66.22
N SER A 94 -57.99 6.51 66.42
CA SER A 94 -58.77 7.51 65.72
C SER A 94 -59.17 8.64 66.66
N ARG A 95 -59.15 9.87 66.16
CA ARG A 95 -59.66 11.03 66.91
C ARG A 95 -61.18 10.88 67.08
N ALA A 96 -61.66 10.96 68.33
CA ALA A 96 -63.05 10.65 68.73
C ALA A 96 -63.83 11.88 69.23
N ASP A 97 -63.27 13.09 69.16
CA ASP A 97 -63.87 14.34 69.64
C ASP A 97 -64.89 14.98 68.68
N GLY A 98 -65.22 14.30 67.57
CA GLY A 98 -66.28 14.69 66.63
C GLY A 98 -65.93 15.85 65.68
N LEU A 99 -64.72 16.40 65.74
CA LEU A 99 -64.32 17.54 64.91
C LEU A 99 -63.88 17.12 63.49
N TYR A 100 -63.10 16.03 63.38
CA TYR A 100 -62.72 15.39 62.11
C TYR A 100 -62.15 13.99 62.38
N GLN A 101 -62.26 13.07 61.42
CA GLN A 101 -61.75 11.71 61.55
C GLN A 101 -60.35 11.59 60.91
N ARG A 102 -59.32 11.37 61.73
CA ARG A 102 -57.96 11.05 61.27
C ARG A 102 -57.40 9.90 62.12
N ARG A 103 -56.80 8.92 61.44
CA ARG A 103 -56.03 7.85 62.08
C ARG A 103 -54.63 8.36 62.41
N VAL A 104 -54.18 8.10 63.63
CA VAL A 104 -52.90 8.53 64.19
C VAL A 104 -52.18 7.36 64.83
N ALA A 105 -50.85 7.44 64.90
CA ALA A 105 -50.06 6.58 65.77
C ALA A 105 -49.94 7.26 67.14
N LEU A 106 -50.64 6.72 68.14
CA LEU A 106 -50.67 7.23 69.51
C LEU A 106 -49.67 6.45 70.38
N LYS A 107 -48.60 7.12 70.81
CA LYS A 107 -47.56 6.55 71.67
C LYS A 107 -47.81 6.92 73.13
N LEU A 108 -48.05 5.91 73.97
CA LEU A 108 -48.26 6.01 75.41
C LEU A 108 -46.93 5.77 76.13
N LEU A 109 -46.46 6.73 76.94
CA LEU A 109 -45.14 6.69 77.62
C LEU A 109 -45.24 6.14 79.05
N ARG A 110 -44.41 5.17 79.47
CA ARG A 110 -44.57 4.51 80.79
C ARG A 110 -44.77 5.49 81.98
N PRO A 111 -45.74 5.24 82.88
CA PRO A 111 -45.96 6.06 84.07
C PRO A 111 -44.92 5.73 85.15
N GLY A 112 -43.77 6.39 85.08
CA GLY A 112 -42.66 6.26 86.06
C GLY A 112 -41.66 7.42 86.05
N LEU A 113 -41.86 8.41 85.17
CA LEU A 113 -41.04 9.62 85.00
C LEU A 113 -41.77 10.88 85.55
N ALA A 114 -42.63 10.72 86.56
CA ALA A 114 -43.48 11.79 87.08
C ALA A 114 -42.70 12.75 88.02
N ASP A 115 -41.73 13.46 87.48
CA ASP A 115 -41.12 14.64 88.10
C ASP A 115 -41.96 15.90 87.76
N PRO A 116 -42.26 16.82 88.71
CA PRO A 116 -42.98 18.07 88.43
C PRO A 116 -42.32 18.96 87.34
N GLY A 117 -41.02 18.79 87.08
CA GLY A 117 -40.31 19.45 85.98
C GLY A 117 -40.64 18.91 84.57
N LEU A 118 -41.23 17.70 84.48
CA LEU A 118 -41.44 17.00 83.21
C LEU A 118 -42.50 17.67 82.33
N ARG A 119 -43.56 18.25 82.91
CA ARG A 119 -44.62 18.97 82.14
C ARG A 119 -44.07 20.18 81.38
N LEU A 120 -43.17 20.96 82.01
CA LEU A 120 -42.58 22.15 81.39
C LEU A 120 -41.59 21.76 80.27
N ARG A 121 -40.83 20.69 80.47
CA ARG A 121 -39.92 20.11 79.46
C ARG A 121 -40.68 19.51 78.28
N PHE A 122 -41.71 18.73 78.56
CA PHE A 122 -42.59 18.13 77.55
C PHE A 122 -43.27 19.19 76.67
N THR A 123 -43.65 20.33 77.26
CA THR A 123 -44.25 21.45 76.50
C THR A 123 -43.22 22.15 75.60
N ARG A 124 -41.98 22.35 76.05
CA ARG A 124 -40.89 22.91 75.23
C ARG A 124 -40.48 21.99 74.08
N GLU A 125 -40.39 20.68 74.35
CA GLU A 125 -40.05 19.70 73.31
C GLU A 125 -41.16 19.53 72.27
N ARG A 126 -42.43 19.63 72.69
CA ARG A 126 -43.58 19.71 71.77
C ARG A 126 -43.44 20.86 70.78
N GLU A 127 -43.02 22.05 71.22
CA GLU A 127 -42.84 23.22 70.34
C GLU A 127 -41.68 23.05 69.34
N ILE A 128 -40.62 22.33 69.72
CA ILE A 128 -39.47 22.05 68.84
C ILE A 128 -39.86 21.03 67.77
N LEU A 129 -40.59 19.97 68.13
CA LEU A 129 -40.99 18.90 67.21
C LEU A 129 -42.15 19.31 66.30
N ALA A 130 -43.05 20.17 66.75
CA ALA A 130 -44.13 20.72 65.93
C ALA A 130 -43.59 21.58 64.77
N ARG A 131 -42.39 22.15 64.90
CA ARG A 131 -41.72 22.91 63.83
C ARG A 131 -41.02 22.02 62.79
N LEU A 132 -40.89 20.73 63.06
CA LEU A 132 -40.20 19.78 62.21
C LEU A 132 -41.13 19.26 61.10
N GLU A 133 -41.34 20.09 60.08
CA GLU A 133 -42.14 19.73 58.91
C GLU A 133 -41.26 19.32 57.73
N HIS A 134 -41.27 18.03 57.38
CA HIS A 134 -40.52 17.49 56.25
C HIS A 134 -41.28 16.36 55.54
N ALA A 135 -41.11 16.22 54.23
CA ALA A 135 -41.78 15.19 53.44
C ALA A 135 -41.42 13.76 53.90
N HIS A 136 -40.22 13.58 54.45
CA HIS A 136 -39.71 12.28 54.91
C HIS A 136 -39.72 12.09 56.43
N ILE A 137 -40.43 12.93 57.19
CA ILE A 137 -40.56 12.83 58.65
C ILE A 137 -42.04 12.70 59.02
N ALA A 138 -42.39 11.77 59.91
CA ALA A 138 -43.73 11.70 60.47
C ALA A 138 -43.99 12.90 61.41
N ARG A 139 -45.06 13.65 61.14
CA ARG A 139 -45.36 14.88 61.89
C ARG A 139 -45.90 14.56 63.28
N LEU A 140 -45.48 15.33 64.28
CA LEU A 140 -46.17 15.39 65.57
C LEU A 140 -47.46 16.19 65.40
N LEU A 141 -48.60 15.52 65.52
CA LEU A 141 -49.93 16.12 65.34
C LEU A 141 -50.44 16.73 66.65
N ASP A 142 -50.21 16.03 67.76
CA ASP A 142 -50.70 16.41 69.09
C ASP A 142 -49.86 15.76 70.18
N ALA A 143 -49.87 16.33 71.38
CA ALA A 143 -49.18 15.80 72.55
C ALA A 143 -49.89 16.27 73.82
N GLY A 144 -50.14 15.34 74.74
CA GLY A 144 -50.89 15.64 75.94
C GLY A 144 -50.67 14.63 77.05
N ILE A 145 -51.41 14.82 78.14
CA ILE A 145 -51.47 13.92 79.29
C ILE A 145 -52.93 13.53 79.45
N SER A 146 -53.23 12.24 79.56
CA SER A 146 -54.59 11.75 79.75
C SER A 146 -55.12 12.08 81.16
N ALA A 147 -56.41 11.83 81.40
CA ALA A 147 -57.01 11.96 82.73
C ALA A 147 -56.31 11.11 83.80
N ASP A 148 -55.73 9.97 83.41
CA ASP A 148 -54.99 9.05 84.28
C ASP A 148 -53.50 9.44 84.45
N ASN A 149 -53.17 10.70 84.17
CA ASN A 149 -51.83 11.27 84.21
C ASN A 149 -50.80 10.54 83.32
N GLN A 150 -51.27 9.87 82.28
CA GLN A 150 -50.49 9.08 81.33
C GLN A 150 -50.10 9.98 80.12
N PRO A 151 -48.81 10.30 79.91
CA PRO A 151 -48.38 11.10 78.78
C PRO A 151 -48.56 10.34 77.46
N TYR A 152 -49.01 11.06 76.42
CA TYR A 152 -49.17 10.52 75.08
C TYR A 152 -48.66 11.49 74.00
N LEU A 153 -48.24 10.92 72.87
CA LEU A 153 -47.83 11.63 71.66
C LEU A 153 -48.66 11.08 70.48
N ALA A 154 -49.32 11.96 69.74
CA ALA A 154 -50.04 11.60 68.52
C ALA A 154 -49.22 12.00 67.30
N LEU A 155 -48.84 11.00 66.51
CA LEU A 155 -48.00 11.14 65.32
C LEU A 155 -48.79 10.74 64.08
N ASP A 156 -48.33 11.19 62.91
CA ASP A 156 -48.85 10.66 61.63
C ASP A 156 -48.75 9.13 61.59
N TYR A 157 -49.88 8.47 61.34
CA TYR A 157 -49.87 7.04 61.05
C TYR A 157 -49.30 6.81 59.65
N VAL A 158 -48.21 6.06 59.58
CA VAL A 158 -47.57 5.67 58.33
C VAL A 158 -47.88 4.20 58.05
N ASP A 159 -48.54 3.95 56.93
CA ASP A 159 -48.74 2.60 56.41
C ASP A 159 -47.54 2.22 55.53
N GLY A 160 -46.59 1.51 56.12
CA GLY A 160 -45.32 1.16 55.48
C GLY A 160 -44.56 0.04 56.19
N GLU A 161 -43.56 -0.50 55.50
CA GLU A 161 -42.70 -1.58 55.96
C GLU A 161 -41.30 -1.04 56.31
N PRO A 162 -40.56 -1.59 57.29
CA PRO A 162 -39.19 -1.18 57.57
C PRO A 162 -38.28 -1.20 56.33
N LEU A 163 -37.37 -0.24 56.22
CA LEU A 163 -36.52 -0.03 55.03
C LEU A 163 -35.72 -1.28 54.61
N THR A 164 -35.17 -2.02 55.57
CA THR A 164 -34.40 -3.25 55.31
C THR A 164 -35.28 -4.34 54.74
N ASP A 165 -36.47 -4.53 55.32
CA ASP A 165 -37.43 -5.57 54.96
C ASP A 165 -38.03 -5.28 53.58
N TRP A 166 -38.37 -4.01 53.31
CA TRP A 166 -38.79 -3.54 51.99
C TRP A 166 -37.77 -3.85 50.88
N CYS A 167 -36.49 -3.61 51.16
CA CYS A 167 -35.42 -3.86 50.20
C CYS A 167 -35.15 -5.35 49.98
N LEU A 168 -35.36 -6.17 51.01
CA LEU A 168 -35.22 -7.62 50.99
C LEU A 168 -36.39 -8.29 50.25
N SER A 169 -37.63 -7.98 50.63
CA SER A 169 -38.86 -8.57 50.07
C SER A 169 -38.99 -8.33 48.56
N ARG A 170 -38.50 -7.19 48.08
CA ARG A 170 -38.53 -6.80 46.66
C ARG A 170 -37.22 -7.02 45.91
N ALA A 171 -36.20 -7.56 46.57
CA ALA A 171 -34.87 -7.79 46.00
C ALA A 171 -34.29 -6.55 45.25
N LEU A 172 -34.43 -5.36 45.84
CA LEU A 172 -34.07 -4.10 45.17
C LEU A 172 -32.58 -4.04 44.79
N GLU A 173 -32.29 -3.52 43.59
CA GLU A 173 -30.92 -3.28 43.16
C GLU A 173 -30.24 -2.20 44.01
N MET A 174 -28.91 -2.26 44.07
CA MET A 174 -28.08 -1.38 44.89
C MET A 174 -28.38 0.12 44.70
N ARG A 175 -28.60 0.54 43.45
CA ARG A 175 -28.93 1.95 43.15
C ARG A 175 -30.27 2.38 43.73
N ALA A 176 -31.27 1.50 43.75
CA ALA A 176 -32.58 1.80 44.31
C ALA A 176 -32.51 1.89 45.84
N ARG A 177 -31.80 0.96 46.48
CA ARG A 177 -31.54 0.98 47.94
C ARG A 177 -30.88 2.29 48.39
N LEU A 178 -29.85 2.73 47.66
CA LEU A 178 -29.16 3.98 47.95
C LEU A 178 -30.04 5.23 47.75
N ARG A 179 -31.01 5.21 46.82
CA ARG A 179 -31.95 6.34 46.65
C ARG A 179 -32.91 6.46 47.82
N LEU A 180 -33.44 5.34 48.33
CA LEU A 180 -34.25 5.35 49.54
C LEU A 180 -33.42 5.83 50.74
N PHE A 181 -32.19 5.33 50.88
CA PHE A 181 -31.30 5.79 51.95
C PHE A 181 -30.97 7.29 51.85
N LEU A 182 -30.85 7.85 50.65
CA LEU A 182 -30.68 9.31 50.48
C LEU A 182 -31.89 10.11 50.97
N GLN A 183 -33.11 9.59 50.88
CA GLN A 183 -34.30 10.21 51.49
C GLN A 183 -34.23 10.18 53.03
N VAL A 184 -33.68 9.11 53.62
CA VAL A 184 -33.38 9.04 55.07
C VAL A 184 -32.36 10.12 55.44
N CYS A 185 -31.27 10.23 54.69
CA CYS A 185 -30.26 11.26 54.94
C CYS A 185 -30.83 12.67 54.84
N ASP A 186 -31.73 12.92 53.89
CA ASP A 186 -32.42 14.20 53.73
C ASP A 186 -33.28 14.54 54.96
N ALA A 187 -34.07 13.58 55.45
CA ALA A 187 -34.85 13.72 56.68
C ALA A 187 -33.97 14.03 57.91
N VAL A 188 -32.90 13.27 58.13
CA VAL A 188 -32.02 13.47 59.29
C VAL A 188 -31.22 14.77 59.16
N SER A 189 -30.77 15.12 57.96
CA SER A 189 -30.08 16.40 57.71
C SER A 189 -31.00 17.59 57.99
N HIS A 190 -32.28 17.50 57.60
CA HIS A 190 -33.27 18.51 57.94
C HIS A 190 -33.46 18.64 59.46
N ALA A 191 -33.52 17.53 60.20
CA ALA A 191 -33.57 17.56 61.66
C ALA A 191 -32.31 18.20 62.28
N HIS A 192 -31.12 17.87 61.78
CA HIS A 192 -29.85 18.46 62.25
C HIS A 192 -29.78 19.96 61.98
N SER A 193 -30.32 20.45 60.85
CA SER A 193 -30.41 21.89 60.55
C SER A 193 -31.30 22.66 61.53
N ASN A 194 -32.26 21.97 62.15
CA ASN A 194 -33.11 22.47 63.22
C ASN A 194 -32.54 22.16 64.63
N LEU A 195 -31.28 21.74 64.72
CA LEU A 195 -30.56 21.37 65.96
C LEU A 195 -31.15 20.17 66.71
N ILE A 196 -31.91 19.31 66.03
CA ILE A 196 -32.52 18.10 66.61
C ILE A 196 -31.68 16.88 66.24
N VAL A 197 -31.27 16.10 67.24
CA VAL A 197 -30.57 14.80 67.08
C VAL A 197 -31.56 13.67 67.33
N HIS A 198 -31.58 12.65 66.48
CA HIS A 198 -32.56 11.56 66.54
C HIS A 198 -32.29 10.56 67.68
N ARG A 199 -31.02 10.17 67.89
CA ARG A 199 -30.51 9.32 69.00
C ARG A 199 -30.93 7.85 68.99
N ASP A 200 -31.99 7.46 68.28
CA ASP A 200 -32.45 6.06 68.14
C ASP A 200 -32.71 5.66 66.67
N LEU A 201 -31.76 5.94 65.77
CA LEU A 201 -31.90 5.55 64.36
C LEU A 201 -31.69 4.05 64.20
N LYS A 202 -32.71 3.36 63.68
CA LYS A 202 -32.71 1.92 63.39
C LYS A 202 -33.74 1.61 62.29
N PRO A 203 -33.63 0.46 61.60
CA PRO A 203 -34.52 0.13 60.48
C PRO A 203 -36.02 0.17 60.82
N SER A 204 -36.42 -0.23 62.03
CA SER A 204 -37.83 -0.21 62.46
C SER A 204 -38.42 1.20 62.64
N ASN A 205 -37.57 2.23 62.76
CA ASN A 205 -37.98 3.63 62.80
C ASN A 205 -37.95 4.29 61.40
N ILE A 206 -37.61 3.54 60.34
CA ILE A 206 -37.52 4.03 58.96
C ILE A 206 -38.47 3.21 58.11
N LEU A 207 -39.67 3.73 57.86
CA LEU A 207 -40.67 3.03 57.07
C LEU A 207 -40.65 3.47 55.61
N VAL A 208 -40.94 2.54 54.71
CA VAL A 208 -41.13 2.79 53.29
C VAL A 208 -42.59 2.53 52.94
N THR A 209 -43.23 3.53 52.35
CA THR A 209 -44.64 3.45 51.93
C THR A 209 -44.77 2.71 50.59
N PRO A 210 -45.98 2.23 50.23
CA PRO A 210 -46.30 1.71 48.89
C PRO A 210 -45.86 2.56 47.70
N LEU A 211 -45.64 3.86 47.90
CA LEU A 211 -45.20 4.82 46.89
C LEU A 211 -43.67 4.96 46.81
N ASP A 212 -42.90 4.08 47.46
CA ASP A 212 -41.43 4.15 47.58
C ASP A 212 -40.92 5.45 48.23
N GLU A 213 -41.73 6.04 49.13
CA GLU A 213 -41.34 7.18 49.97
C GLU A 213 -40.93 6.71 51.36
N VAL A 214 -39.79 7.21 51.83
CA VAL A 214 -39.31 7.01 53.21
C VAL A 214 -40.05 7.95 54.17
N ARG A 215 -40.41 7.42 55.34
CA ARG A 215 -40.91 8.16 56.50
C ARG A 215 -40.11 7.77 57.73
N LEU A 216 -39.41 8.74 58.31
CA LEU A 216 -38.71 8.61 59.57
C LEU A 216 -39.69 8.79 60.73
N LEU A 217 -39.71 7.83 61.64
CA LEU A 217 -40.53 7.80 62.83
C LEU A 217 -39.70 8.08 64.08
N ASP A 218 -40.35 8.55 65.15
CA ASP A 218 -39.86 8.50 66.53
C ASP A 218 -38.43 9.04 66.75
N PHE A 219 -38.29 10.37 66.79
CA PHE A 219 -37.14 11.01 67.44
C PHE A 219 -37.14 10.55 68.92
N GLY A 220 -35.98 10.23 69.51
CA GLY A 220 -35.87 9.65 70.86
C GLY A 220 -36.27 10.59 72.02
N ILE A 221 -37.49 11.11 72.01
CA ILE A 221 -38.06 12.17 72.87
C ILE A 221 -37.92 11.85 74.36
N ALA A 222 -38.10 10.59 74.75
CA ALA A 222 -37.98 10.18 76.16
C ALA A 222 -36.59 10.47 76.77
N LYS A 223 -35.54 10.54 75.95
CA LYS A 223 -34.15 10.76 76.41
C LYS A 223 -33.73 12.21 76.44
N LEU A 224 -34.40 13.07 75.68
CA LEU A 224 -34.21 14.52 75.76
C LEU A 224 -34.76 15.04 77.09
N LEU A 225 -35.88 14.46 77.56
CA LEU A 225 -36.51 14.79 78.84
C LEU A 225 -35.66 14.41 80.08
N ASP A 226 -34.78 13.41 79.95
CA ASP A 226 -33.86 12.92 80.98
C ASP A 226 -32.51 13.66 81.06
N SER A 227 -32.15 14.46 80.06
CA SER A 227 -30.79 14.99 79.91
C SER A 227 -30.64 16.44 80.41
N ALA A 228 -30.33 16.67 81.69
CA ALA A 228 -29.62 17.87 82.12
C ALA A 228 -28.76 17.63 83.38
N GLU A 229 -27.44 17.72 83.21
CA GLU A 229 -26.45 18.25 84.16
C GLU A 229 -26.48 17.79 85.63
N LEU A 230 -26.29 16.49 85.89
CA LEU A 230 -25.68 16.05 87.15
C LEU A 230 -24.58 15.01 86.88
N PRO A 231 -23.33 15.22 87.35
CA PRO A 231 -22.36 14.15 87.50
C PRO A 231 -22.69 13.34 88.77
N ASP A 232 -22.49 12.03 88.69
CA ASP A 232 -22.70 11.02 89.75
C ASP A 232 -24.14 10.79 90.21
N GLN A 233 -24.72 9.70 89.69
CA GLN A 233 -25.50 8.75 90.48
C GLN A 233 -25.65 7.40 89.74
N THR A 234 -25.01 6.37 90.30
CA THR A 234 -25.31 4.93 90.15
C THR A 234 -25.46 4.36 88.73
N ARG A 235 -24.37 3.74 88.27
CA ARG A 235 -24.27 2.77 87.17
C ARG A 235 -25.12 1.51 87.41
N THR A 236 -26.45 1.61 87.34
CA THR A 236 -27.40 0.49 87.13
C THR A 236 -28.83 1.02 86.92
N GLY A 237 -28.99 2.07 86.11
CA GLY A 237 -30.28 2.61 85.69
C GLY A 237 -30.64 2.13 84.29
N THR A 238 -31.89 1.67 84.12
CA THR A 238 -32.48 1.00 82.95
C THR A 238 -31.99 1.56 81.60
N ARG A 239 -31.16 0.77 80.91
CA ARG A 239 -30.54 1.09 79.61
C ARG A 239 -31.63 1.25 78.54
N ALA A 240 -31.87 2.48 78.09
CA ALA A 240 -32.99 2.77 77.19
C ALA A 240 -32.60 2.88 75.70
N PHE A 241 -31.54 2.21 75.19
CA PHE A 241 -31.18 2.23 73.75
C PHE A 241 -31.10 0.80 73.20
N THR A 242 -31.39 0.60 71.91
CA THR A 242 -31.13 -0.68 71.24
C THR A 242 -29.62 -0.82 70.99
N LEU A 243 -28.95 -1.70 71.73
CA LEU A 243 -27.48 -1.82 71.80
C LEU A 243 -26.80 -1.94 70.42
N HIS A 244 -27.47 -2.56 69.45
CA HIS A 244 -26.92 -2.83 68.11
C HIS A 244 -26.69 -1.62 67.19
N TYR A 245 -27.33 -0.47 67.47
CA TYR A 245 -27.21 0.76 66.66
C TYR A 245 -26.59 1.93 67.43
N ALA A 246 -26.27 1.72 68.71
CA ALA A 246 -25.71 2.74 69.58
C ALA A 246 -24.29 3.12 69.14
N ALA A 247 -24.01 4.41 69.09
CA ALA A 247 -22.65 4.88 68.83
C ALA A 247 -21.73 4.65 70.04
N PRO A 248 -20.40 4.51 69.86
CA PRO A 248 -19.44 4.32 70.96
C PRO A 248 -19.59 5.34 72.09
N GLU A 249 -19.85 6.61 71.76
CA GLU A 249 -20.09 7.67 72.74
C GLU A 249 -21.36 7.44 73.58
N GLN A 250 -22.42 6.84 73.01
CA GLN A 250 -23.65 6.52 73.74
C GLN A 250 -23.43 5.39 74.75
N ILE A 251 -22.55 4.44 74.42
CA ILE A 251 -22.19 3.32 75.31
C ILE A 251 -21.28 3.81 76.45
N ARG A 252 -20.37 4.75 76.18
CA ARG A 252 -19.50 5.37 77.20
C ARG A 252 -20.21 6.40 78.09
N GLY A 253 -21.42 6.83 77.71
CA GLY A 253 -22.13 7.92 78.41
C GLY A 253 -21.55 9.30 78.13
N GLU A 254 -20.86 9.47 77.00
CA GLU A 254 -20.32 10.75 76.52
C GLU A 254 -21.43 11.63 75.88
N PRO A 255 -21.23 12.96 75.74
CA PRO A 255 -22.21 13.85 75.14
C PRO A 255 -22.61 13.44 73.70
N VAL A 256 -23.92 13.26 73.48
CA VAL A 256 -24.48 12.90 72.18
C VAL A 256 -24.51 14.11 71.25
N THR A 257 -24.03 13.92 70.01
CA THR A 257 -23.99 14.98 68.98
C THR A 257 -24.65 14.51 67.68
N THR A 258 -24.73 15.36 66.66
CA THR A 258 -25.19 14.96 65.32
C THR A 258 -24.36 13.82 64.71
N LEU A 259 -23.09 13.67 65.14
CA LEU A 259 -22.19 12.59 64.69
C LEU A 259 -22.58 11.21 65.23
N THR A 260 -23.40 11.17 66.29
CA THR A 260 -24.01 9.95 66.81
C THR A 260 -25.00 9.38 65.79
N ASP A 261 -25.84 10.24 65.20
CA ASP A 261 -26.76 9.83 64.13
C ASP A 261 -26.01 9.43 62.84
N VAL A 262 -24.86 10.06 62.53
CA VAL A 262 -24.00 9.65 61.41
C VAL A 262 -23.50 8.21 61.57
N TYR A 263 -23.13 7.82 62.80
CA TYR A 263 -22.72 6.44 63.09
C TYR A 263 -23.90 5.46 62.94
N ALA A 264 -25.05 5.79 63.53
CA ALA A 264 -26.25 4.95 63.44
C ALA A 264 -26.73 4.78 61.99
N LEU A 265 -26.69 5.85 61.19
CA LEU A 265 -26.91 5.79 59.73
C LEU A 265 -25.85 4.92 59.03
N GLY A 266 -24.60 4.94 59.49
CA GLY A 266 -23.55 4.04 59.02
C GLY A 266 -23.88 2.57 59.25
N VAL A 267 -24.46 2.22 60.41
CA VAL A 267 -24.91 0.85 60.73
C VAL A 267 -26.10 0.46 59.86
N VAL A 268 -27.10 1.33 59.72
CA VAL A 268 -28.26 1.10 58.83
C VAL A 268 -27.80 0.94 57.38
N LEU A 269 -26.87 1.77 56.91
CA LEU A 269 -26.31 1.66 55.56
C LEU A 269 -25.55 0.35 55.40
N TYR A 270 -24.78 -0.07 56.40
CA TYR A 270 -24.08 -1.36 56.38
C TYR A 270 -25.08 -2.49 56.14
N GLU A 271 -26.12 -2.56 56.98
CA GLU A 271 -27.16 -3.57 56.89
C GLU A 271 -27.91 -3.52 55.56
N LEU A 272 -28.24 -2.33 55.06
CA LEU A 272 -28.86 -2.15 53.76
C LEU A 272 -27.99 -2.66 52.60
N LEU A 273 -26.66 -2.62 52.76
CA LEU A 273 -25.68 -3.03 51.75
C LEU A 273 -25.30 -4.51 51.84
N THR A 274 -25.39 -5.15 53.01
CA THR A 274 -24.92 -6.53 53.24
C THR A 274 -26.03 -7.51 53.65
N ASP A 275 -27.20 -7.00 54.02
CA ASP A 275 -28.27 -7.73 54.72
C ASP A 275 -27.77 -8.43 56.01
N ALA A 276 -26.73 -7.87 56.64
CA ALA A 276 -26.07 -8.35 57.84
C ALA A 276 -25.56 -7.16 58.66
N ARG A 277 -25.38 -7.33 59.98
CA ARG A 277 -24.90 -6.25 60.84
C ARG A 277 -23.37 -6.11 60.78
N PRO A 278 -22.80 -4.95 61.15
CA PRO A 278 -21.34 -4.74 61.14
C PRO A 278 -20.57 -5.64 62.12
N TYR A 279 -21.23 -6.12 63.16
CA TYR A 279 -20.67 -6.97 64.22
C TYR A 279 -21.58 -8.18 64.38
N GLU A 280 -21.03 -9.40 64.33
CA GLU A 280 -21.72 -10.67 64.59
C GLU A 280 -20.98 -11.40 65.72
N LEU A 281 -21.71 -11.83 66.75
CA LEU A 281 -21.19 -12.54 67.93
C LEU A 281 -21.95 -13.87 68.07
N GLU A 282 -21.25 -14.99 68.29
CA GLU A 282 -21.86 -16.33 68.23
C GLU A 282 -22.76 -16.68 69.44
N ARG A 283 -22.53 -16.10 70.62
CA ARG A 283 -23.43 -16.07 71.80
C ARG A 283 -23.08 -14.82 72.61
N ALA A 284 -24.04 -13.92 72.87
CA ALA A 284 -23.70 -12.56 73.31
C ALA A 284 -24.45 -12.10 74.56
N SER A 285 -23.73 -11.84 75.65
CA SER A 285 -24.20 -10.96 76.73
C SER A 285 -24.08 -9.49 76.30
N ASP A 286 -24.85 -8.60 76.94
CA ASP A 286 -24.76 -7.14 76.72
C ASP A 286 -23.32 -6.61 76.77
N ALA A 287 -22.47 -7.17 77.65
CA ALA A 287 -21.07 -6.76 77.81
C ALA A 287 -20.20 -7.06 76.57
N GLN A 288 -20.48 -8.14 75.84
CA GLN A 288 -19.70 -8.52 74.65
C GLN A 288 -20.04 -7.62 73.45
N TRP A 289 -21.30 -7.18 73.35
CA TRP A 289 -21.72 -6.18 72.37
C TRP A 289 -21.09 -4.82 72.64
N GLU A 290 -21.05 -4.39 73.90
CA GLU A 290 -20.35 -3.17 74.30
C GLU A 290 -18.87 -3.21 73.88
N GLN A 291 -18.18 -4.33 74.16
CA GLN A 291 -16.78 -4.48 73.77
C GLN A 291 -16.58 -4.44 72.25
N ALA A 292 -17.41 -5.14 71.47
CA ALA A 292 -17.32 -5.12 70.01
C ALA A 292 -17.55 -3.70 69.42
N ILE A 293 -18.50 -2.95 69.97
CA ILE A 293 -18.79 -1.58 69.50
C ILE A 293 -17.68 -0.61 69.93
N LEU A 294 -17.01 -0.83 71.05
CA LEU A 294 -15.93 0.05 71.52
C LEU A 294 -14.57 -0.25 70.88
N GLU A 295 -14.25 -1.53 70.65
CA GLU A 295 -12.88 -1.98 70.33
C GLU A 295 -12.74 -2.63 68.94
N ALA A 296 -13.78 -3.28 68.40
CA ALA A 296 -13.65 -4.03 67.14
C ALA A 296 -13.85 -3.13 65.91
N ASP A 297 -12.96 -3.25 64.93
CA ASP A 297 -13.11 -2.63 63.62
C ASP A 297 -14.13 -3.43 62.77
N PRO A 298 -15.13 -2.76 62.17
CA PRO A 298 -16.12 -3.45 61.35
C PRO A 298 -15.49 -4.01 60.07
N ALA A 299 -15.84 -5.25 59.72
CA ALA A 299 -15.39 -5.87 58.48
C ALA A 299 -15.94 -5.11 57.25
N ARG A 300 -15.20 -5.13 56.13
CA ARG A 300 -15.67 -4.45 54.90
C ARG A 300 -16.98 -5.08 54.40
N PRO A 301 -17.99 -4.27 54.02
CA PRO A 301 -19.23 -4.77 53.44
C PRO A 301 -19.02 -5.76 52.28
N SER A 302 -18.08 -5.47 51.38
CA SER A 302 -17.77 -6.37 50.27
C SER A 302 -17.19 -7.72 50.71
N GLN A 303 -16.47 -7.78 51.84
CA GLN A 303 -15.90 -9.02 52.38
C GLN A 303 -16.96 -9.89 53.04
N ILE A 304 -17.91 -9.29 53.78
CA ILE A 304 -19.04 -10.03 54.37
C ILE A 304 -19.92 -10.62 53.28
N LEU A 305 -20.22 -9.86 52.22
CA LEU A 305 -20.95 -10.38 51.06
C LEU A 305 -20.24 -11.54 50.37
N LEU A 306 -18.90 -11.55 50.33
CA LEU A 306 -18.12 -12.68 49.79
C LEU A 306 -18.16 -13.90 50.72
N ARG A 307 -17.97 -13.71 52.04
CA ARG A 307 -18.06 -14.81 53.02
C ARG A 307 -19.43 -15.51 52.98
N ARG A 308 -20.52 -14.73 52.90
CA ARG A 308 -21.87 -15.27 52.74
C ARG A 308 -22.06 -15.98 51.40
N ALA A 309 -21.46 -15.49 50.31
CA ALA A 309 -21.52 -16.16 49.01
C ALA A 309 -20.83 -17.52 49.03
N ASP A 310 -19.85 -17.73 49.92
CA ASP A 310 -19.16 -19.01 50.07
C ASP A 310 -19.93 -19.98 50.99
N GLY A 311 -20.73 -19.46 51.94
CA GLY A 311 -21.64 -20.24 52.80
C GLY A 311 -23.00 -20.57 52.18
N GLU A 312 -23.49 -19.79 51.21
CA GLU A 312 -24.81 -19.96 50.57
C GLU A 312 -24.70 -20.18 49.04
N PRO A 313 -24.47 -21.43 48.56
CA PRO A 313 -24.21 -21.71 47.14
C PRO A 313 -25.32 -21.25 46.18
N ALA A 314 -26.58 -21.33 46.62
CA ALA A 314 -27.76 -20.96 45.84
C ALA A 314 -27.82 -19.45 45.54
N ALA A 315 -27.33 -18.60 46.44
CA ALA A 315 -27.32 -17.13 46.32
C ALA A 315 -25.96 -16.55 45.89
N ALA A 316 -24.92 -17.40 45.78
CA ALA A 316 -23.53 -16.99 45.57
C ALA A 316 -23.31 -16.03 44.38
N ALA A 317 -23.99 -16.26 43.26
CA ALA A 317 -23.85 -15.41 42.07
C ALA A 317 -24.40 -13.98 42.30
N ALA A 318 -25.53 -13.85 42.99
CA ALA A 318 -26.14 -12.57 43.33
C ALA A 318 -25.29 -11.81 44.37
N LEU A 319 -24.84 -12.51 45.41
CA LEU A 319 -23.98 -11.96 46.45
C LEU A 319 -22.62 -11.50 45.89
N ARG A 320 -21.97 -12.26 44.99
CA ARG A 320 -20.73 -11.85 44.31
C ARG A 320 -20.91 -10.67 43.35
N ARG A 321 -22.08 -10.52 42.71
CA ARG A 321 -22.40 -9.30 41.92
C ARG A 321 -22.54 -8.09 42.84
N ARG A 322 -23.24 -8.24 43.98
CA ARG A 322 -23.40 -7.19 44.99
C ARG A 322 -22.07 -6.80 45.62
N ALA A 323 -21.23 -7.77 45.99
CA ALA A 323 -19.88 -7.54 46.49
C ALA A 323 -19.04 -6.69 45.52
N ARG A 324 -19.10 -6.96 44.21
CA ARG A 324 -18.41 -6.17 43.18
C ARG A 324 -18.96 -4.74 43.04
N ALA A 325 -20.26 -4.54 43.25
CA ALA A 325 -20.87 -3.20 43.23
C ALA A 325 -20.46 -2.37 44.46
N VAL A 326 -20.36 -3.02 45.63
CA VAL A 326 -20.00 -2.39 46.91
C VAL A 326 -18.49 -2.16 47.03
N ALA A 327 -17.69 -3.05 46.44
CA ALA A 327 -16.24 -3.05 46.56
C ALA A 327 -15.60 -1.69 46.23
N GLY A 328 -14.77 -1.22 47.16
CA GLY A 328 -14.03 0.03 47.00
C GLY A 328 -14.84 1.24 47.46
N ASP A 329 -15.64 1.85 46.61
CA ASP A 329 -16.20 3.18 46.91
C ASP A 329 -17.25 3.12 48.05
N LEU A 330 -18.19 2.16 48.05
CA LEU A 330 -19.18 2.02 49.13
C LEU A 330 -18.56 1.42 50.40
N ASP A 331 -17.59 0.51 50.30
CA ASP A 331 -16.84 0.03 51.47
C ASP A 331 -16.24 1.20 52.27
N ASN A 332 -15.58 2.14 51.58
CA ASN A 332 -14.94 3.27 52.25
C ASN A 332 -15.97 4.26 52.80
N ILE A 333 -17.10 4.46 52.12
CA ILE A 333 -18.17 5.34 52.61
C ILE A 333 -18.72 4.81 53.93
N VAL A 334 -19.02 3.51 54.01
CA VAL A 334 -19.56 2.87 55.22
C VAL A 334 -18.55 2.88 56.36
N LEU A 335 -17.31 2.46 56.09
CA LEU A 335 -16.27 2.43 57.12
C LEU A 335 -15.96 3.82 57.68
N LYS A 336 -16.03 4.86 56.82
CA LYS A 336 -15.88 6.24 57.29
C LYS A 336 -17.03 6.67 58.19
N ALA A 337 -18.27 6.28 57.91
CA ALA A 337 -19.41 6.56 58.79
C ALA A 337 -19.29 5.83 60.15
N LEU A 338 -18.76 4.61 60.15
CA LEU A 338 -18.58 3.75 61.32
C LEU A 338 -17.27 3.98 62.10
N ALA A 339 -16.50 5.02 61.78
CA ALA A 339 -15.23 5.28 62.47
C ALA A 339 -15.46 5.54 63.97
N LYS A 340 -14.68 4.94 64.86
CA LYS A 340 -14.94 5.04 66.31
C LYS A 340 -14.77 6.47 66.85
N ARG A 341 -13.80 7.22 66.32
CA ARG A 341 -13.51 8.61 66.69
C ARG A 341 -14.33 9.59 65.87
N HIS A 342 -14.87 10.64 66.52
CA HIS A 342 -15.69 11.67 65.87
C HIS A 342 -14.99 12.37 64.71
N GLU A 343 -13.70 12.72 64.87
CA GLU A 343 -12.92 13.43 63.82
C GLU A 343 -12.74 12.65 62.51
N GLN A 344 -12.88 11.32 62.56
CA GLN A 344 -12.68 10.44 61.41
C GLN A 344 -14.00 10.15 60.66
N ARG A 345 -15.15 10.48 61.27
CA ARG A 345 -16.47 10.34 60.66
C ARG A 345 -16.75 11.44 59.63
N TYR A 346 -17.88 11.35 58.95
CA TYR A 346 -18.38 12.49 58.19
C TYR A 346 -18.78 13.62 59.15
N PRO A 347 -18.43 14.88 58.85
CA PRO A 347 -18.76 16.01 59.72
C PRO A 347 -20.27 16.31 59.79
N SER A 348 -21.05 15.79 58.84
CA SER A 348 -22.51 15.93 58.79
C SER A 348 -23.14 14.80 57.96
N VAL A 349 -24.47 14.63 58.11
CA VAL A 349 -25.25 13.70 57.28
C VAL A 349 -25.27 14.14 55.81
N GLU A 350 -25.29 15.44 55.54
CA GLU A 350 -25.17 16.00 54.19
C GLU A 350 -23.86 15.56 53.50
N ALA A 351 -22.73 15.56 54.23
CA ALA A 351 -21.45 15.12 53.70
C ALA A 351 -21.44 13.61 53.35
N LEU A 352 -22.13 12.78 54.14
CA LEU A 352 -22.35 11.36 53.83
C LEU A 352 -23.23 11.20 52.57
N ALA A 353 -24.33 11.94 52.49
CA ALA A 353 -25.25 11.92 51.35
C ALA A 353 -24.56 12.34 50.05
N LEU A 354 -23.72 13.39 50.09
CA LEU A 354 -22.98 13.88 48.93
C LEU A 354 -22.00 12.85 48.37
N ASP A 355 -21.35 12.05 49.23
CA ASP A 355 -20.46 10.98 48.79
C ASP A 355 -21.22 9.80 48.18
N LEU A 356 -22.42 9.48 48.68
CA LEU A 356 -23.33 8.50 48.07
C LEU A 356 -23.86 8.99 46.71
N GLN A 357 -24.21 10.28 46.59
CA GLN A 357 -24.59 10.89 45.31
C GLN A 357 -23.42 10.85 44.30
N ARG A 358 -22.19 11.17 44.74
CA ARG A 358 -20.98 11.04 43.89
C ARG A 358 -20.80 9.61 43.40
N TYR A 359 -21.06 8.61 44.24
CA TYR A 359 -21.01 7.20 43.82
C TYR A 359 -22.05 6.91 42.73
N LEU A 360 -23.31 7.33 42.90
CA LEU A 360 -24.40 7.13 41.94
C LEU A 360 -24.11 7.80 40.58
N ASP A 361 -23.55 9.01 40.61
CA ASP A 361 -23.14 9.81 39.45
C ASP A 361 -21.85 9.30 38.77
N GLY A 362 -21.18 8.30 39.35
CA GLY A 362 -19.88 7.83 38.86
C GLY A 362 -18.77 8.87 39.00
N ARG A 363 -18.88 9.81 39.94
CA ARG A 363 -17.83 10.76 40.33
C ARG A 363 -16.87 10.11 41.35
N PRO A 364 -15.67 10.67 41.55
CA PRO A 364 -14.78 10.28 42.65
C PRO A 364 -15.42 10.58 44.01
N VAL A 365 -15.42 9.61 44.93
CA VAL A 365 -15.93 9.78 46.32
C VAL A 365 -14.82 10.30 47.26
N MET A 366 -15.16 11.09 48.27
CA MET A 366 -14.19 11.66 49.23
C MET A 366 -13.74 10.68 50.29
N ALA A 367 -14.51 9.62 50.54
CA ALA A 367 -14.13 8.52 51.42
C ALA A 367 -12.85 7.78 50.99
N ARG A 368 -12.42 7.94 49.73
CA ARG A 368 -11.27 7.26 49.15
C ARG A 368 -10.12 8.24 48.86
N PRO A 369 -8.84 7.84 49.03
CA PRO A 369 -7.70 8.68 48.66
C PRO A 369 -7.76 9.10 47.18
N GLN A 370 -7.66 10.41 46.91
CA GLN A 370 -7.83 11.00 45.57
C GLN A 370 -6.61 10.81 44.64
N ARG A 371 -6.21 9.55 44.39
CA ARG A 371 -5.11 9.24 43.46
C ARG A 371 -5.47 9.64 42.01
N LEU A 372 -4.51 10.18 41.25
CA LEU A 372 -4.69 10.61 39.85
C LEU A 372 -5.30 9.51 38.97
N GLY A 373 -4.82 8.26 39.11
CA GLY A 373 -5.33 7.12 38.35
C GLY A 373 -6.80 6.78 38.64
N TYR A 374 -7.28 6.98 39.88
CA TYR A 374 -8.69 6.77 40.23
C TYR A 374 -9.60 7.80 39.54
N ARG A 375 -9.18 9.08 39.54
CA ARG A 375 -9.91 10.17 38.87
C ARG A 375 -9.93 10.00 37.36
N LEU A 376 -8.78 9.68 36.75
CA LEU A 376 -8.67 9.47 35.31
C LEU A 376 -9.57 8.31 34.85
N ARG A 377 -9.58 7.19 35.58
CA ARG A 377 -10.44 6.05 35.27
C ARG A 377 -11.93 6.38 35.35
N LYS A 378 -12.37 7.12 36.37
CA LYS A 378 -13.76 7.59 36.49
C LYS A 378 -14.13 8.54 35.35
N TYR A 379 -13.21 9.44 34.97
CA TYR A 379 -13.39 10.37 33.85
C TYR A 379 -13.52 9.65 32.49
N VAL A 380 -12.62 8.69 32.20
CA VAL A 380 -12.66 7.89 30.97
C VAL A 380 -13.94 7.06 30.89
N ARG A 381 -14.33 6.40 31.98
CA ARG A 381 -15.57 5.61 32.02
C ARG A 381 -16.82 6.46 31.80
N ARG A 382 -16.83 7.71 32.27
CA ARG A 382 -17.94 8.67 32.09
C ARG A 382 -18.03 9.18 30.65
N HIS A 383 -16.91 9.43 29.98
CA HIS A 383 -16.87 10.01 28.63
C HIS A 383 -16.37 9.03 27.56
N ARG A 384 -16.65 7.73 27.71
CA ARG A 384 -16.19 6.69 26.76
C ARG A 384 -16.59 6.99 25.31
N TRP A 385 -17.81 7.47 25.08
CA TRP A 385 -18.30 7.78 23.72
C TRP A 385 -17.64 9.03 23.10
N PRO A 386 -17.55 10.18 23.79
CA PRO A 386 -16.79 11.33 23.29
C PRO A 386 -15.30 11.04 23.05
N LEU A 387 -14.66 10.27 23.92
CA LEU A 387 -13.23 9.94 23.76
C LEU A 387 -13.00 8.99 22.58
N SER A 388 -13.84 7.97 22.41
CA SER A 388 -13.72 7.03 21.27
C SER A 388 -13.94 7.74 19.93
N THR A 389 -14.92 8.64 19.85
CA THR A 389 -15.18 9.41 18.62
C THR A 389 -14.04 10.38 18.31
N ALA A 390 -13.52 11.11 19.29
CA ALA A 390 -12.36 11.99 19.10
C ALA A 390 -11.10 11.23 18.65
N THR A 391 -10.86 10.04 19.23
CA THR A 391 -9.72 9.18 18.85
C THR A 391 -9.86 8.69 17.41
N LEU A 392 -11.06 8.26 16.99
CA LEU A 392 -11.32 7.81 15.62
C LEU A 392 -11.11 8.96 14.62
N VAL A 393 -11.64 10.14 14.91
CA VAL A 393 -11.44 11.33 14.07
C VAL A 393 -9.95 11.68 13.96
N ALA A 394 -9.21 11.68 15.07
CA ALA A 394 -7.78 11.94 15.05
C ALA A 394 -7.00 10.89 14.23
N ALA A 395 -7.35 9.61 14.35
CA ALA A 395 -6.73 8.54 13.56
C ALA A 395 -6.98 8.69 12.06
N VAL A 396 -8.21 9.04 11.66
CA VAL A 396 -8.56 9.32 10.26
C VAL A 396 -7.80 10.55 9.74
N LEU A 397 -7.75 11.63 10.52
CA LEU A 397 -7.01 12.84 10.15
C LEU A 397 -5.51 12.59 10.01
N LEU A 398 -4.91 11.82 10.92
CA LEU A 398 -3.49 11.45 10.84
C LEU A 398 -3.19 10.53 9.65
N ALA A 399 -4.06 9.57 9.36
CA ALA A 399 -3.94 8.71 8.18
C ALA A 399 -4.07 9.52 6.88
N ALA A 400 -5.05 10.44 6.82
CA ALA A 400 -5.22 11.35 5.69
C ALA A 400 -4.00 12.27 5.52
N LEU A 401 -3.50 12.86 6.61
CA LEU A 401 -2.30 13.71 6.58
C LEU A 401 -1.07 12.92 6.14
N GLY A 402 -0.92 11.68 6.60
CA GLY A 402 0.15 10.77 6.17
C GLY A 402 0.07 10.44 4.68
N MET A 403 -1.14 10.17 4.17
CA MET A 403 -1.39 9.91 2.76
C MET A 403 -1.09 11.13 1.90
N VAL A 404 -1.54 12.32 2.31
CA VAL A 404 -1.27 13.59 1.62
C VAL A 404 0.23 13.90 1.63
N ALA A 405 0.92 13.71 2.74
CA ALA A 405 2.36 13.94 2.83
C ALA A 405 3.16 12.96 1.95
N TRP A 406 2.74 11.69 1.88
CA TRP A 406 3.36 10.69 1.01
C TRP A 406 3.14 11.02 -0.48
N GLN A 407 1.90 11.36 -0.85
CA GLN A 407 1.55 11.80 -2.20
C GLN A 407 2.30 13.07 -2.61
N ALA A 408 2.41 14.05 -1.70
CA ALA A 408 3.16 15.28 -1.92
C ALA A 408 4.65 14.99 -2.20
N ARG A 409 5.29 14.10 -1.43
CA ARG A 409 6.69 13.71 -1.68
C ARG A 409 6.88 13.05 -3.04
N LEU A 410 5.97 12.15 -3.43
CA LEU A 410 6.02 11.49 -4.73
C LEU A 410 5.92 12.52 -5.88
N SER A 411 4.95 13.44 -5.78
CA SER A 411 4.73 14.49 -6.78
C SER A 411 5.88 15.49 -6.85
N LEU A 412 6.50 15.84 -5.72
CA LEU A 412 7.64 16.78 -5.69
C LEU A 412 8.89 16.17 -6.32
N GLN A 413 9.12 14.86 -6.18
CA GLN A 413 10.24 14.19 -6.83
C GLN A 413 10.04 14.09 -8.35
N GLU A 414 8.83 13.76 -8.80
CA GLU A 414 8.48 13.74 -10.22
C GLU A 414 8.54 15.14 -10.84
N ALA A 415 8.00 16.15 -10.15
CA ALA A 415 8.05 17.54 -10.57
C ALA A 415 9.48 18.07 -10.61
N ALA A 416 10.30 17.83 -9.57
CA ALA A 416 11.70 18.26 -9.56
C ALA A 416 12.50 17.62 -10.71
N ARG A 417 12.24 16.35 -11.03
CA ARG A 417 12.87 15.67 -12.18
C ARG A 417 12.41 16.28 -13.51
N ALA A 418 11.10 16.53 -13.66
CA ALA A 418 10.55 17.12 -14.88
C ALA A 418 11.07 18.54 -15.08
N GLN A 419 11.09 19.35 -14.02
CA GLN A 419 11.61 20.71 -13.99
C GLN A 419 13.10 20.73 -14.33
N ALA A 420 13.92 19.89 -13.67
CA ALA A 420 15.35 19.82 -13.96
C ALA A 420 15.65 19.41 -15.42
N MET A 421 14.86 18.48 -15.98
CA MET A 421 14.99 18.08 -17.38
C MET A 421 14.52 19.20 -18.33
N GLN A 422 13.44 19.90 -17.99
CA GLN A 422 12.91 21.01 -18.77
C GLN A 422 13.87 22.20 -18.76
N ASP A 423 14.32 22.63 -17.59
CA ASP A 423 15.32 23.70 -17.41
C ASP A 423 16.62 23.37 -18.15
N PHE A 424 17.03 22.10 -18.13
CA PHE A 424 18.18 21.65 -18.91
C PHE A 424 17.94 21.73 -20.43
N ILE A 425 16.80 21.23 -20.94
CA ILE A 425 16.47 21.31 -22.37
C ILE A 425 16.41 22.77 -22.82
N VAL A 426 15.75 23.63 -22.05
CA VAL A 426 15.67 25.07 -22.31
C VAL A 426 17.07 25.68 -22.31
N GLY A 427 17.88 25.44 -21.26
CA GLY A 427 19.25 25.96 -21.17
C GLY A 427 20.20 25.43 -22.26
N LEU A 428 19.94 24.25 -22.82
CA LEU A 428 20.67 23.70 -23.95
C LEU A 428 20.40 24.50 -25.24
N PHE A 429 19.16 24.95 -25.47
CA PHE A 429 18.78 25.74 -26.64
C PHE A 429 18.99 27.25 -26.47
N GLU A 430 18.88 27.81 -25.26
CA GLU A 430 19.17 29.22 -25.01
C GLU A 430 20.64 29.57 -25.33
N ASN A 431 21.57 28.70 -24.94
CA ASN A 431 22.99 28.88 -25.26
C ASN A 431 23.30 28.61 -26.75
N ALA A 432 22.43 27.90 -27.47
CA ALA A 432 22.54 27.71 -28.91
C ALA A 432 22.30 29.02 -29.67
N GLY A 433 21.45 29.90 -29.12
CA GLY A 433 21.16 31.23 -29.66
C GLY A 433 22.26 32.27 -29.45
N SER A 434 23.28 31.96 -28.64
CA SER A 434 24.42 32.85 -28.34
C SER A 434 25.55 32.80 -29.38
N LEU A 435 25.36 32.06 -30.48
CA LEU A 435 26.34 32.01 -31.57
C LEU A 435 26.36 33.35 -32.33
N PRO A 436 27.55 33.86 -32.72
CA PRO A 436 27.65 35.06 -33.54
C PRO A 436 26.83 34.92 -34.83
N GLU A 437 26.13 36.00 -35.23
CA GLU A 437 25.25 36.03 -36.39
C GLU A 437 25.92 35.41 -37.63
N GLY A 438 25.30 34.35 -38.16
CA GLY A 438 25.73 33.68 -39.38
C GLY A 438 26.53 32.37 -39.21
N ALA A 439 26.90 31.97 -38.00
CA ALA A 439 27.51 30.65 -37.77
C ALA A 439 26.44 29.53 -37.81
N PRO A 440 26.62 28.46 -38.60
CA PRO A 440 25.68 27.34 -38.62
C PRO A 440 25.67 26.61 -37.27
N LEU A 441 24.47 26.39 -36.72
CA LEU A 441 24.29 25.67 -35.45
C LEU A 441 24.72 24.19 -35.62
N ASP A 442 25.85 23.79 -35.05
CA ASP A 442 26.23 22.39 -34.99
C ASP A 442 25.55 21.68 -33.81
N VAL A 443 24.42 21.02 -34.11
CA VAL A 443 23.65 20.23 -33.14
C VAL A 443 24.54 19.19 -32.43
N ARG A 444 25.58 18.63 -33.08
CA ARG A 444 26.44 17.62 -32.47
C ARG A 444 27.34 18.20 -31.38
N GLN A 445 27.88 19.40 -31.61
CA GLN A 445 28.68 20.12 -30.64
C GLN A 445 27.80 20.56 -29.46
N LEU A 446 26.60 21.04 -29.74
CA LEU A 446 25.61 21.37 -28.71
C LEU A 446 25.26 20.16 -27.83
N LEU A 447 25.01 19.00 -28.43
CA LEU A 447 24.76 17.76 -27.68
C LEU A 447 25.99 17.28 -26.91
N ALA A 448 27.21 17.51 -27.41
CA ALA A 448 28.45 17.19 -26.67
C ALA A 448 28.62 18.08 -25.44
N ALA A 449 28.49 19.41 -25.63
CA ALA A 449 28.51 20.38 -24.54
C ALA A 449 27.41 20.12 -23.50
N GLY A 450 26.23 19.64 -23.95
CA GLY A 450 25.15 19.20 -23.07
C GLY A 450 25.55 18.02 -22.17
N VAL A 451 26.32 17.06 -22.68
CA VAL A 451 26.85 15.95 -21.86
C VAL A 451 27.83 16.47 -20.81
N ASP A 452 28.80 17.29 -21.23
CA ASP A 452 29.83 17.83 -20.33
C ASP A 452 29.23 18.69 -19.21
N ARG A 453 28.24 19.52 -19.55
CA ARG A 453 27.48 20.32 -18.57
C ARG A 453 26.68 19.44 -17.63
N GLY A 454 25.98 18.44 -18.17
CA GLY A 454 25.22 17.47 -17.38
C GLY A 454 26.09 16.68 -16.41
N ASP A 455 27.31 16.32 -16.80
CA ASP A 455 28.30 15.65 -15.95
C ASP A 455 28.67 16.49 -14.72
N ILE A 456 28.68 17.82 -14.86
CA ILE A 456 29.00 18.76 -13.76
C ILE A 456 27.76 19.07 -12.91
N GLU A 457 26.67 19.53 -13.53
CA GLU A 457 25.49 20.04 -12.82
C GLU A 457 24.67 18.92 -12.14
N LEU A 458 24.66 17.72 -12.73
CA LEU A 458 23.90 16.58 -12.22
C LEU A 458 24.77 15.57 -11.46
N ALA A 459 26.02 15.92 -11.11
CA ALA A 459 26.95 15.03 -10.40
C ALA A 459 26.38 14.47 -9.08
N ARG A 460 25.49 15.22 -8.41
CA ARG A 460 24.82 14.79 -7.17
C ARG A 460 23.45 14.14 -7.39
N GLN A 461 23.02 13.99 -8.65
CA GLN A 461 21.70 13.48 -9.04
C GLN A 461 21.84 12.36 -10.08
N PRO A 462 22.37 11.19 -9.69
CA PRO A 462 22.77 10.14 -10.65
C PRO A 462 21.62 9.60 -11.49
N LEU A 463 20.39 9.55 -10.96
CA LEU A 463 19.22 9.12 -11.73
C LEU A 463 18.81 10.13 -12.80
N ALA A 464 18.89 11.44 -12.50
CA ALA A 464 18.62 12.50 -13.47
C ALA A 464 19.70 12.55 -14.55
N HIS A 465 20.97 12.39 -14.14
CA HIS A 465 22.11 12.27 -15.04
C HIS A 465 21.98 11.09 -16.00
N ALA A 466 21.63 9.89 -15.50
CA ALA A 466 21.34 8.74 -16.35
C ALA A 466 20.17 9.00 -17.31
N GLY A 467 19.12 9.70 -16.86
CA GLY A 467 18.02 10.12 -17.73
C GLY A 467 18.49 11.01 -18.88
N LEU A 468 19.34 11.99 -18.58
CA LEU A 468 19.91 12.91 -19.56
C LEU A 468 20.75 12.17 -20.61
N LEU A 469 21.65 11.28 -20.18
CA LEU A 469 22.48 10.47 -21.10
C LEU A 469 21.61 9.68 -22.08
N GLY A 470 20.49 9.11 -21.62
CA GLY A 470 19.54 8.40 -22.47
C GLY A 470 18.87 9.30 -23.52
N VAL A 471 18.43 10.50 -23.13
CA VAL A 471 17.83 11.47 -24.06
C VAL A 471 18.83 11.91 -25.12
N ILE A 472 20.04 12.30 -24.72
CA ILE A 472 21.09 12.72 -25.67
C ILE A 472 21.48 11.56 -26.58
N ALA A 473 21.56 10.32 -26.07
CA ALA A 473 21.84 9.15 -26.88
C ALA A 473 20.78 8.95 -27.97
N ARG A 474 19.48 9.05 -27.65
CA ARG A 474 18.41 8.94 -28.65
C ARG A 474 18.45 10.05 -29.69
N LEU A 475 18.78 11.29 -29.30
CA LEU A 475 18.99 12.39 -30.24
C LEU A 475 20.16 12.09 -31.19
N ARG A 476 21.30 11.61 -30.65
CA ARG A 476 22.45 11.19 -31.46
C ARG A 476 22.12 10.01 -32.38
N MET A 477 21.30 9.06 -31.93
CA MET A 477 20.81 7.98 -32.79
C MET A 477 20.04 8.52 -34.00
N GLY A 478 19.16 9.50 -33.78
CA GLY A 478 18.41 10.17 -34.86
C GLY A 478 19.30 10.93 -35.85
N LEU A 479 20.48 11.38 -35.41
CA LEU A 479 21.50 12.01 -36.27
C LEU A 479 22.43 11.00 -36.97
N GLY A 480 22.27 9.70 -36.69
CA GLY A 480 23.12 8.63 -37.21
C GLY A 480 24.47 8.47 -36.48
N ASP A 481 24.68 9.13 -35.35
CA ASP A 481 25.91 9.04 -34.54
C ASP A 481 25.87 7.82 -33.59
N HIS A 482 25.71 6.62 -34.16
CA HIS A 482 25.52 5.38 -33.40
C HIS A 482 26.66 5.02 -32.44
N PRO A 483 27.96 5.16 -32.80
CA PRO A 483 29.06 4.87 -31.86
C PRO A 483 29.03 5.76 -30.62
N GLN A 484 28.79 7.07 -30.80
CA GLN A 484 28.71 8.02 -29.69
C GLN A 484 27.46 7.77 -28.84
N ALA A 485 26.32 7.43 -29.46
CA ALA A 485 25.12 7.03 -28.73
C ALA A 485 25.38 5.77 -27.87
N LEU A 486 26.11 4.77 -28.39
CA LEU A 486 26.45 3.57 -27.63
C LEU A 486 27.30 3.90 -26.41
N ALA A 487 28.32 4.77 -26.57
CA ALA A 487 29.17 5.19 -25.45
C ALA A 487 28.36 5.86 -24.33
N LEU A 488 27.40 6.72 -24.68
CA LEU A 488 26.50 7.36 -23.71
C LEU A 488 25.57 6.33 -23.03
N LEU A 489 25.02 5.37 -23.77
CA LEU A 489 24.16 4.32 -23.21
C LEU A 489 24.93 3.33 -22.34
N GLN A 490 26.21 3.09 -22.62
CA GLN A 490 27.10 2.32 -21.75
C GLN A 490 27.39 3.07 -20.44
N ARG A 491 27.68 4.38 -20.52
CA ARG A 491 27.80 5.25 -19.34
C ARG A 491 26.51 5.27 -18.52
N GLN A 492 25.36 5.43 -19.18
CA GLN A 492 24.04 5.37 -18.53
C GLN A 492 23.84 4.04 -17.79
N ALA A 493 24.11 2.90 -18.44
CA ALA A 493 23.98 1.59 -17.83
C ALA A 493 24.90 1.43 -16.60
N ALA A 494 26.12 1.95 -16.65
CA ALA A 494 27.04 1.94 -15.52
C ALA A 494 26.52 2.76 -14.33
N VAL A 495 25.97 3.96 -14.58
CA VAL A 495 25.35 4.78 -13.53
C VAL A 495 24.15 4.06 -12.92
N LEU A 496 23.26 3.48 -13.74
CA LEU A 496 22.07 2.77 -13.26
C LEU A 496 22.41 1.48 -12.48
N ALA A 497 23.52 0.82 -12.78
CA ALA A 497 23.97 -0.38 -12.07
C ALA A 497 24.46 -0.07 -10.64
N GLY A 498 24.93 1.16 -10.39
CA GLY A 498 25.39 1.60 -9.07
C GLY A 498 24.30 2.14 -8.14
N LEU A 499 23.02 2.10 -8.55
CA LEU A 499 21.90 2.64 -7.78
C LEU A 499 21.00 1.52 -7.21
N ASP A 500 20.67 1.63 -5.91
CA ASP A 500 19.80 0.68 -5.23
C ASP A 500 18.36 0.73 -5.76
N GLU A 501 17.80 1.94 -5.89
CA GLU A 501 16.44 2.16 -6.36
C GLU A 501 16.43 2.80 -7.76
N VAL A 502 16.10 2.00 -8.78
CA VAL A 502 15.89 2.50 -10.15
C VAL A 502 14.50 2.07 -10.63
N PRO A 503 13.69 2.99 -11.18
CA PRO A 503 12.40 2.66 -11.76
C PRO A 503 12.50 1.54 -12.81
N PRO A 504 11.66 0.50 -12.75
CA PRO A 504 11.68 -0.59 -13.72
C PRO A 504 11.51 -0.13 -15.18
N SER A 505 10.71 0.91 -15.41
CA SER A 505 10.53 1.52 -16.73
C SER A 505 11.87 2.01 -17.31
N MET A 506 12.68 2.69 -16.51
CA MET A 506 13.97 3.25 -16.92
C MET A 506 15.02 2.16 -17.19
N ARG A 507 15.04 1.08 -16.39
CA ARG A 507 15.95 -0.07 -16.66
C ARG A 507 15.61 -0.75 -17.98
N LEU A 508 14.31 -0.95 -18.26
CA LEU A 508 13.86 -1.56 -19.51
C LEU A 508 14.14 -0.65 -20.71
N GLU A 509 13.85 0.65 -20.60
CA GLU A 509 14.11 1.65 -21.65
C GLU A 509 15.60 1.75 -21.99
N ALA A 510 16.48 1.91 -20.98
CA ALA A 510 17.93 2.01 -21.20
C ALA A 510 18.51 0.78 -21.90
N ALA A 511 18.07 -0.43 -21.52
CA ALA A 511 18.51 -1.66 -22.16
C ALA A 511 17.98 -1.80 -23.60
N THR A 512 16.75 -1.35 -23.83
CA THR A 512 16.09 -1.32 -25.15
C THR A 512 16.83 -0.39 -26.11
N ASP A 513 17.14 0.83 -25.68
CA ASP A 513 17.90 1.80 -26.47
C ASP A 513 19.32 1.28 -26.76
N ARG A 514 20.00 0.72 -25.75
CA ARG A 514 21.33 0.11 -25.93
C ARG A 514 21.29 -1.05 -26.93
N GLY A 515 20.31 -1.93 -26.81
CA GLY A 515 20.10 -3.04 -27.74
C GLY A 515 19.86 -2.56 -29.17
N HIS A 516 19.04 -1.51 -29.34
CA HIS A 516 18.80 -0.91 -30.64
C HIS A 516 20.11 -0.40 -31.28
N VAL A 517 20.93 0.35 -30.55
CA VAL A 517 22.21 0.86 -31.07
C VAL A 517 23.19 -0.27 -31.41
N LEU A 518 23.30 -1.29 -30.56
CA LEU A 518 24.16 -2.45 -30.81
C LEU A 518 23.76 -3.18 -32.12
N ARG A 519 22.45 -3.30 -32.39
CA ARG A 519 21.94 -3.85 -33.64
C ARG A 519 22.29 -2.99 -34.85
N LEU A 520 22.17 -1.66 -34.74
CA LEU A 520 22.56 -0.73 -35.81
C LEU A 520 24.05 -0.79 -36.12
N LEU A 521 24.88 -1.04 -35.11
CA LEU A 521 26.33 -1.26 -35.24
C LEU A 521 26.70 -2.70 -35.62
N ARG A 522 25.73 -3.54 -35.99
CA ARG A 522 25.94 -4.94 -36.42
C ARG A 522 26.64 -5.82 -35.36
N ARG A 523 26.33 -5.60 -34.08
CA ARG A 523 26.82 -6.38 -32.93
C ARG A 523 25.68 -7.15 -32.25
N PRO A 524 25.09 -8.16 -32.92
CA PRO A 524 23.85 -8.79 -32.46
C PRO A 524 24.03 -9.66 -31.21
N GLU A 525 25.17 -10.35 -31.00
CA GLU A 525 25.36 -11.16 -29.79
C GLU A 525 25.43 -10.28 -28.53
N GLU A 526 26.11 -9.13 -28.64
CA GLU A 526 26.17 -8.14 -27.57
C GLU A 526 24.80 -7.53 -27.28
N CYS A 527 23.97 -7.30 -28.31
CA CYS A 527 22.61 -6.85 -28.08
C CYS A 527 21.81 -7.86 -27.24
N VAL A 528 21.85 -9.15 -27.61
CA VAL A 528 21.14 -10.19 -26.86
C VAL A 528 21.67 -10.26 -25.42
N SER A 529 22.99 -10.26 -25.23
CA SER A 529 23.62 -10.27 -23.92
C SER A 529 23.19 -9.07 -23.06
N ALA A 530 23.18 -7.87 -23.65
CA ALA A 530 22.83 -6.62 -22.99
C ALA A 530 21.39 -6.54 -22.45
N MET A 531 20.49 -7.38 -22.98
CA MET A 531 19.07 -7.36 -22.65
C MET A 531 18.61 -8.62 -21.91
N ARG A 532 19.27 -9.77 -22.11
CA ARG A 532 18.85 -11.10 -21.60
C ARG A 532 18.48 -11.10 -20.11
N ASP A 533 19.31 -10.48 -19.29
CA ASP A 533 19.18 -10.50 -17.82
C ASP A 533 17.97 -9.71 -17.31
N LEU A 534 17.41 -8.81 -18.13
CA LEU A 534 16.23 -8.01 -17.79
C LEU A 534 14.91 -8.66 -18.21
N ARG A 535 14.94 -9.82 -18.88
CA ARG A 535 13.72 -10.55 -19.26
C ARG A 535 12.80 -10.91 -18.07
N PRO A 536 13.32 -11.35 -16.90
CA PRO A 536 12.48 -11.58 -15.72
C PRO A 536 11.84 -10.29 -15.18
N LEU A 537 12.55 -9.15 -15.29
CA LEU A 537 12.00 -7.84 -14.91
C LEU A 537 10.86 -7.45 -15.85
N ALA A 538 11.05 -7.56 -17.16
CA ALA A 538 10.01 -7.28 -18.16
C ALA A 538 8.76 -8.12 -17.88
N ARG A 539 8.93 -9.43 -17.63
CA ARG A 539 7.83 -10.36 -17.35
C ARG A 539 7.02 -9.98 -16.11
N ARG A 540 7.69 -9.54 -15.03
CA ARG A 540 6.99 -9.08 -13.81
C ARG A 540 6.23 -7.77 -14.01
N GLN A 541 6.67 -6.93 -14.95
CA GLN A 541 6.11 -5.61 -15.18
C GLN A 541 5.07 -5.56 -16.32
N GLU A 542 4.78 -6.66 -17.02
CA GLU A 542 3.82 -6.69 -18.13
C GLU A 542 2.46 -6.07 -17.80
N ARG A 543 1.94 -6.29 -16.58
CA ARG A 543 0.65 -5.73 -16.15
C ARG A 543 0.71 -4.23 -15.80
N ARG A 544 1.86 -3.74 -15.33
CA ARG A 544 2.04 -2.35 -14.88
C ARG A 544 2.58 -1.44 -15.98
N LEU A 545 3.40 -1.99 -16.87
CA LEU A 545 4.15 -1.30 -17.92
C LEU A 545 4.06 -2.10 -19.25
N PRO A 546 2.85 -2.33 -19.80
CA PRO A 546 2.66 -3.19 -20.97
C PRO A 546 3.40 -2.67 -22.21
N LEU A 547 3.42 -1.35 -22.43
CA LEU A 547 4.09 -0.74 -23.58
C LEU A 547 5.62 -0.88 -23.51
N GLN A 548 6.23 -0.60 -22.35
CA GLN A 548 7.67 -0.73 -22.16
C GLN A 548 8.11 -2.20 -22.24
N ALA A 549 7.31 -3.13 -21.69
CA ALA A 549 7.58 -4.55 -21.81
C ALA A 549 7.49 -5.01 -23.28
N ALA A 550 6.49 -4.55 -24.03
CA ALA A 550 6.36 -4.89 -25.45
C ALA A 550 7.50 -4.33 -26.31
N GLU A 551 7.96 -3.10 -26.05
CA GLU A 551 9.11 -2.52 -26.73
C GLU A 551 10.40 -3.31 -26.44
N PHE A 552 10.61 -3.66 -25.18
CA PHE A 552 11.73 -4.50 -24.75
C PHE A 552 11.72 -5.86 -25.48
N TYR A 553 10.56 -6.53 -25.56
CA TYR A 553 10.44 -7.80 -26.27
C TYR A 553 10.66 -7.65 -27.78
N SER A 554 10.20 -6.55 -28.38
CA SER A 554 10.41 -6.29 -29.82
C SER A 554 11.89 -6.10 -30.12
N GLN A 555 12.61 -5.26 -29.37
CA GLN A 555 14.05 -5.08 -29.60
C GLN A 555 14.86 -6.35 -29.33
N LEU A 556 14.55 -7.09 -28.24
CA LEU A 556 15.21 -8.37 -27.97
C LEU A 556 14.92 -9.38 -29.09
N GLY A 557 13.70 -9.42 -29.61
CA GLY A 557 13.31 -10.25 -30.75
C GLY A 557 14.11 -9.92 -32.01
N ARG A 558 14.29 -8.64 -32.33
CA ARG A 558 15.13 -8.20 -33.46
C ARG A 558 16.59 -8.59 -33.28
N CYS A 559 17.10 -8.55 -32.05
CA CYS A 559 18.47 -8.98 -31.78
C CYS A 559 18.62 -10.49 -31.94
N GLN A 560 17.65 -11.29 -31.48
CA GLN A 560 17.64 -12.74 -31.71
C GLN A 560 17.51 -13.09 -33.20
N ARG A 561 16.64 -12.38 -33.94
CA ARG A 561 16.54 -12.50 -35.40
C ARG A 561 17.88 -12.24 -36.08
N ALA A 562 18.62 -11.21 -35.65
CA ALA A 562 19.92 -10.87 -36.20
C ALA A 562 21.04 -11.89 -35.85
N VAL A 563 20.89 -12.66 -34.77
CA VAL A 563 21.78 -13.80 -34.45
C VAL A 563 21.40 -15.07 -35.26
N GLY A 564 20.17 -15.13 -35.80
CA GLY A 564 19.64 -16.28 -36.54
C GLY A 564 18.68 -17.15 -35.74
N GLU A 565 18.38 -16.81 -34.49
CA GLU A 565 17.48 -17.54 -33.59
C GLU A 565 16.00 -17.21 -33.86
N ARG A 566 15.50 -17.69 -35.01
CA ARG A 566 14.18 -17.33 -35.55
C ARG A 566 13.00 -17.71 -34.64
N GLU A 567 13.02 -18.91 -34.06
CA GLU A 567 11.95 -19.37 -33.17
C GLU A 567 11.83 -18.50 -31.92
N MET A 568 12.97 -18.17 -31.31
CA MET A 568 13.01 -17.29 -30.14
C MET A 568 12.53 -15.88 -30.48
N ALA A 569 12.95 -15.34 -31.63
CA ALA A 569 12.49 -14.06 -32.12
C ALA A 569 10.96 -14.06 -32.33
N GLY A 570 10.42 -15.12 -32.93
CA GLY A 570 8.97 -15.28 -33.15
C GLY A 570 8.18 -15.25 -31.85
N ALA A 571 8.62 -16.00 -30.83
CA ALA A 571 7.97 -16.00 -29.52
C ALA A 571 7.98 -14.61 -28.85
N LEU A 572 9.07 -13.86 -29.00
CA LEU A 572 9.20 -12.51 -28.45
C LEU A 572 8.30 -11.50 -29.19
N PHE A 573 8.25 -11.55 -30.52
CA PHE A 573 7.37 -10.69 -31.31
C PHE A 573 5.88 -11.00 -31.07
N GLN A 574 5.51 -12.28 -30.97
CA GLN A 574 4.14 -12.66 -30.59
C GLN A 574 3.77 -12.15 -29.19
N ARG A 575 4.71 -12.22 -28.23
CA ARG A 575 4.48 -11.67 -26.89
C ARG A 575 4.28 -10.16 -26.94
N ALA A 576 5.15 -9.43 -27.64
CA ALA A 576 5.02 -7.98 -27.84
C ALA A 576 3.67 -7.62 -28.49
N LEU A 577 3.27 -8.34 -29.55
CA LEU A 577 1.99 -8.14 -30.22
C LEU A 577 0.80 -8.38 -29.28
N SER A 578 0.86 -9.42 -28.43
CA SER A 578 -0.20 -9.70 -27.45
C SER A 578 -0.38 -8.57 -26.44
N LEU A 579 0.72 -8.00 -25.93
CA LEU A 579 0.69 -6.88 -25.00
C LEU A 579 0.19 -5.59 -25.66
N ARG A 580 0.44 -5.42 -26.97
CA ARG A 580 0.00 -4.26 -27.75
C ARG A 580 -1.45 -4.36 -28.25
N ARG A 581 -2.09 -5.55 -28.18
CA ARG A 581 -3.52 -5.76 -28.55
C ARG A 581 -4.50 -5.57 -27.38
N ASP A 582 -4.01 -5.58 -26.14
CA ASP A 582 -4.81 -5.25 -24.95
C ASP A 582 -5.25 -3.76 -25.01
N PRO A 583 -6.34 -3.30 -24.37
CA PRO A 583 -7.04 -2.03 -24.67
C PRO A 583 -6.26 -0.73 -24.39
N LEU A 584 -4.98 -0.84 -24.00
CA LEU A 584 -4.01 0.25 -23.85
C LEU A 584 -3.01 0.35 -25.02
N GLY A 585 -3.22 -0.43 -26.08
CA GLY A 585 -2.31 -0.60 -27.21
C GLY A 585 -2.09 0.63 -28.10
N SER A 586 -0.87 0.78 -28.63
CA SER A 586 -0.55 1.74 -29.68
C SER A 586 -0.75 1.11 -31.06
N GLY A 587 -1.59 1.73 -31.91
CA GLY A 587 -1.83 1.27 -33.28
C GLY A 587 -0.55 1.13 -34.12
N ALA A 588 0.41 2.06 -33.94
CA ALA A 588 1.73 1.97 -34.56
C ALA A 588 2.56 0.79 -34.00
N GLY A 589 2.46 0.51 -32.70
CA GLY A 589 3.13 -0.64 -32.09
C GLY A 589 2.61 -1.98 -32.62
N ILE A 590 1.30 -2.09 -32.87
CA ILE A 590 0.73 -3.31 -33.49
C ILE A 590 1.33 -3.52 -34.88
N ALA A 591 1.35 -2.47 -35.70
CA ALA A 591 1.94 -2.54 -37.03
C ALA A 591 3.43 -2.90 -37.00
N GLU A 592 4.17 -2.36 -36.04
CA GLU A 592 5.58 -2.70 -35.83
C GLU A 592 5.77 -4.19 -35.53
N SER A 593 4.99 -4.77 -34.61
CA SER A 593 5.09 -6.20 -34.31
C SER A 593 4.67 -7.08 -35.49
N LEU A 594 3.70 -6.64 -36.30
CA LEU A 594 3.32 -7.33 -37.54
C LEU A 594 4.47 -7.29 -38.56
N ALA A 595 5.14 -6.16 -38.72
CA ALA A 595 6.31 -6.02 -39.59
C ALA A 595 7.48 -6.88 -39.12
N ASP A 596 7.71 -6.98 -37.80
CA ASP A 596 8.74 -7.84 -37.23
C ASP A 596 8.48 -9.33 -37.51
N LEU A 597 7.22 -9.78 -37.38
CA LEU A 597 6.81 -11.15 -37.75
C LEU A 597 6.94 -11.40 -39.26
N ALA A 598 6.55 -10.44 -40.09
CA ALA A 598 6.74 -10.50 -41.54
C ALA A 598 8.22 -10.63 -41.93
N GLY A 599 9.11 -9.95 -41.19
CA GLY A 599 10.56 -10.10 -41.34
C GLY A 599 11.07 -11.50 -41.07
N LEU A 600 10.45 -12.28 -40.17
CA LEU A 600 10.83 -13.68 -39.95
C LEU A 600 10.43 -14.58 -41.13
N HIS A 601 9.27 -14.34 -41.74
CA HIS A 601 8.87 -15.02 -42.98
C HIS A 601 9.84 -14.71 -44.12
N ALA A 602 10.29 -13.44 -44.22
CA ALA A 602 11.30 -13.04 -45.20
C ALA A 602 12.61 -13.82 -45.02
N ASP A 603 13.10 -13.93 -43.77
CA ASP A 603 14.32 -14.70 -43.47
C ASP A 603 14.15 -16.21 -43.76
N ALA A 604 12.93 -16.74 -43.62
CA ALA A 604 12.60 -18.12 -43.93
C ALA A 604 12.52 -18.42 -45.45
N GLY A 605 12.61 -17.39 -46.31
CA GLY A 605 12.43 -17.53 -47.76
C GLY A 605 10.95 -17.60 -48.17
N GLU A 606 10.02 -17.30 -47.27
CA GLU A 606 8.58 -17.30 -47.51
C GLU A 606 8.13 -15.91 -48.00
N GLY A 607 8.64 -15.49 -49.16
CA GLY A 607 8.48 -14.12 -49.68
C GLY A 607 7.02 -13.67 -49.81
N ALA A 608 6.12 -14.56 -50.26
CA ALA A 608 4.71 -14.25 -50.39
C ALA A 608 4.01 -13.98 -49.04
N ASP A 609 4.35 -14.73 -47.99
CA ASP A 609 3.84 -14.54 -46.63
C ASP A 609 4.40 -13.26 -46.01
N ALA A 610 5.69 -13.00 -46.22
CA ALA A 610 6.33 -11.75 -45.79
C ALA A 610 5.65 -10.52 -46.40
N LEU A 611 5.39 -10.53 -47.72
CA LEU A 611 4.69 -9.43 -48.41
C LEU A 611 3.27 -9.23 -47.89
N ARG A 612 2.53 -10.32 -47.59
CA ARG A 612 1.21 -10.22 -46.94
C ARG A 612 1.32 -9.59 -45.55
N GLY A 613 2.28 -10.03 -44.74
CA GLY A 613 2.51 -9.50 -43.39
C GLY A 613 2.88 -8.02 -43.37
N PHE A 614 3.79 -7.60 -44.26
CA PHE A 614 4.12 -6.18 -44.42
C PHE A 614 2.95 -5.35 -44.95
N GLY A 615 2.13 -5.91 -45.84
CA GLY A 615 0.87 -5.30 -46.28
C GLY A 615 -0.08 -5.04 -45.12
N ALA A 616 -0.31 -6.05 -44.27
CA ALA A 616 -1.14 -5.92 -43.07
C ALA A 616 -0.58 -4.88 -42.07
N ALA A 617 0.74 -4.79 -41.92
CA ALA A 617 1.38 -3.77 -41.08
C ALA A 617 1.14 -2.35 -41.63
N LEU A 618 1.26 -2.15 -42.94
CA LEU A 618 0.96 -0.86 -43.58
C LEU A 618 -0.51 -0.47 -43.46
N GLU A 619 -1.43 -1.41 -43.66
CA GLU A 619 -2.86 -1.18 -43.47
C GLU A 619 -3.20 -0.80 -42.02
N GLN A 620 -2.60 -1.50 -41.05
CA GLN A 620 -2.75 -1.17 -39.63
C GLN A 620 -2.27 0.25 -39.33
N LEU A 621 -1.13 0.69 -39.88
CA LEU A 621 -0.66 2.08 -39.73
C LEU A 621 -1.65 3.08 -40.32
N ARG A 622 -2.12 2.82 -41.55
CA ARG A 622 -3.08 3.69 -42.24
C ARG A 622 -4.37 3.85 -41.45
N ALA A 623 -4.89 2.75 -40.90
CA ALA A 623 -6.15 2.74 -40.17
C ALA A 623 -6.06 3.43 -38.80
N THR A 624 -4.90 3.37 -38.13
CA THR A 624 -4.79 3.81 -36.72
C THR A 624 -4.06 5.14 -36.51
N VAL A 625 -3.02 5.42 -37.30
CA VAL A 625 -2.14 6.60 -37.11
C VAL A 625 -2.07 7.47 -38.36
N GLY A 626 -2.41 6.90 -39.52
CA GLY A 626 -2.44 7.57 -40.83
C GLY A 626 -1.29 7.16 -41.74
N GLU A 627 -1.43 7.49 -43.03
CA GLU A 627 -0.50 7.01 -44.08
C GLU A 627 0.91 7.59 -44.00
N ARG A 628 1.08 8.73 -43.31
CA ARG A 628 2.34 9.48 -43.24
C ARG A 628 3.18 9.13 -42.01
N HIS A 629 3.04 7.93 -41.46
CA HIS A 629 3.81 7.52 -40.28
C HIS A 629 5.24 7.09 -40.66
N PRO A 630 6.30 7.50 -39.92
CA PRO A 630 7.69 7.17 -40.25
C PRO A 630 8.00 5.68 -40.38
N LEU A 631 7.31 4.82 -39.60
CA LEU A 631 7.48 3.36 -39.68
C LEU A 631 7.14 2.79 -41.07
N ALA A 632 6.22 3.44 -41.81
CA ALA A 632 5.88 3.00 -43.16
C ALA A 632 7.07 3.08 -44.11
N ILE A 633 8.03 4.00 -43.88
CA ILE A 633 9.26 4.08 -44.68
C ILE A 633 10.08 2.79 -44.52
N ALA A 634 10.28 2.34 -43.27
CA ALA A 634 11.03 1.11 -43.00
C ALA A 634 10.35 -0.11 -43.62
N ILE A 635 9.02 -0.23 -43.48
CA ILE A 635 8.27 -1.33 -44.06
C ILE A 635 8.34 -1.31 -45.61
N LEU A 636 8.16 -0.14 -46.24
CA LEU A 636 8.21 -0.04 -47.71
C LEU A 636 9.59 -0.38 -48.27
N ARG A 637 10.67 -0.13 -47.52
CA ARG A 637 12.03 -0.54 -47.89
C ARG A 637 12.20 -2.06 -47.85
N GLU A 638 11.67 -2.73 -46.83
CA GLU A 638 11.65 -4.20 -46.77
C GLU A 638 10.82 -4.80 -47.91
N VAL A 639 9.64 -4.22 -48.19
CA VAL A 639 8.80 -4.60 -49.33
C VAL A 639 9.55 -4.40 -50.64
N CYS A 640 10.27 -3.29 -50.82
CA CYS A 640 11.08 -3.07 -52.02
C CYS A 640 12.13 -4.17 -52.23
N ALA A 641 12.84 -4.56 -51.16
CA ALA A 641 13.82 -5.62 -51.23
C ALA A 641 13.20 -6.99 -51.61
N LEU A 642 12.01 -7.31 -51.07
CA LEU A 642 11.31 -8.57 -51.35
C LEU A 642 10.62 -8.63 -52.71
N GLU A 643 9.98 -7.54 -53.15
CA GLU A 643 9.35 -7.48 -54.48
C GLU A 643 10.39 -7.70 -55.59
N ARG A 644 11.64 -7.28 -55.35
CA ARG A 644 12.76 -7.50 -56.28
C ARG A 644 13.02 -8.98 -56.56
N SER A 645 12.93 -9.85 -55.54
CA SER A 645 13.13 -11.29 -55.70
C SER A 645 11.86 -12.01 -56.18
N GLU A 646 10.68 -11.59 -55.73
CA GLU A 646 9.42 -12.33 -55.95
C GLU A 646 8.66 -11.94 -57.23
N ARG A 647 8.59 -10.64 -57.54
CA ARG A 647 7.71 -10.11 -58.60
C ARG A 647 8.44 -9.31 -59.68
N GLY A 648 9.75 -9.13 -59.53
CA GLY A 648 10.60 -8.45 -60.48
C GLY A 648 10.80 -6.95 -60.18
N VAL A 649 11.64 -6.33 -60.98
CA VAL A 649 12.24 -5.02 -60.69
C VAL A 649 11.22 -3.87 -60.69
N ASP A 650 10.19 -3.93 -61.54
CA ASP A 650 9.18 -2.87 -61.63
C ASP A 650 8.28 -2.79 -60.38
N ALA A 651 8.02 -3.93 -59.73
CA ALA A 651 7.27 -3.96 -58.48
C ALA A 651 8.10 -3.40 -57.33
N ALA A 652 9.40 -3.75 -57.28
CA ALA A 652 10.35 -3.21 -56.32
C ALA A 652 10.49 -1.69 -56.44
N GLU A 653 10.60 -1.18 -57.66
CA GLU A 653 10.71 0.25 -57.94
C GLU A 653 9.52 1.03 -57.36
N ARG A 654 8.29 0.56 -57.58
CA ARG A 654 7.09 1.23 -57.03
C ARG A 654 7.14 1.32 -55.50
N ALA A 655 7.59 0.26 -54.83
CA ALA A 655 7.72 0.24 -53.37
C ALA A 655 8.83 1.20 -52.89
N CYS A 656 10.01 1.16 -53.53
CA CYS A 656 11.14 2.04 -53.22
C CYS A 656 10.81 3.52 -53.49
N ALA A 657 10.18 3.85 -54.62
CA ALA A 657 9.77 5.21 -54.97
C ALA A 657 8.78 5.77 -53.93
N ARG A 658 7.83 4.95 -53.45
CA ARG A 658 6.94 5.34 -52.35
C ARG A 658 7.71 5.57 -51.04
N ALA A 659 8.71 4.74 -50.72
CA ALA A 659 9.55 4.93 -49.54
C ALA A 659 10.33 6.25 -49.62
N VAL A 660 10.93 6.56 -50.76
CA VAL A 660 11.68 7.81 -51.01
C VAL A 660 10.76 9.03 -50.93
N ALA A 661 9.60 9.00 -51.59
CA ALA A 661 8.64 10.09 -51.56
C ALA A 661 8.17 10.39 -50.13
N LEU A 662 7.85 9.34 -49.36
CA LEU A 662 7.43 9.49 -47.97
C LEU A 662 8.56 10.01 -47.06
N ALA A 663 9.77 9.46 -47.21
CA ALA A 663 10.94 9.91 -46.44
C ALA A 663 11.29 11.37 -46.73
N THR A 664 11.25 11.76 -48.01
CA THR A 664 11.49 13.16 -48.43
C THR A 664 10.44 14.09 -47.86
N ALA A 665 9.15 13.72 -47.90
CA ALA A 665 8.07 14.53 -47.36
C ALA A 665 8.15 14.73 -45.84
N LEU A 666 8.59 13.71 -45.09
CA LEU A 666 8.63 13.73 -43.63
C LEU A 666 9.92 14.30 -43.04
N ARG A 667 11.05 14.11 -43.72
CA ARG A 667 12.39 14.37 -43.16
C ARG A 667 13.28 15.23 -44.06
N GLY A 668 12.84 15.53 -45.27
CA GLY A 668 13.64 16.21 -46.29
C GLY A 668 14.58 15.27 -47.05
N SER A 669 15.17 15.79 -48.13
CA SER A 669 16.02 15.06 -49.08
C SER A 669 17.41 14.70 -48.54
N GLN A 670 17.86 15.38 -47.49
CA GLN A 670 19.19 15.21 -46.89
C GLN A 670 19.17 14.42 -45.56
N HIS A 671 18.05 13.83 -45.17
CA HIS A 671 18.01 12.99 -43.98
C HIS A 671 18.55 11.58 -44.27
N HIS A 672 19.30 10.98 -43.34
CA HIS A 672 19.96 9.68 -43.57
C HIS A 672 18.97 8.58 -44.02
N VAL A 673 17.79 8.49 -43.41
CA VAL A 673 16.73 7.54 -43.82
C VAL A 673 16.27 7.76 -45.27
N THR A 674 16.16 9.02 -45.71
CA THR A 674 15.80 9.35 -47.10
C THR A 674 16.90 8.92 -48.06
N VAL A 675 18.15 9.19 -47.68
CA VAL A 675 19.35 8.80 -48.44
C VAL A 675 19.45 7.28 -48.56
N ASP A 676 19.15 6.52 -47.51
CA ASP A 676 19.14 5.05 -47.55
C ASP A 676 18.07 4.50 -48.49
N ALA A 677 16.85 5.05 -48.45
CA ALA A 677 15.77 4.68 -49.37
C ALA A 677 16.15 5.02 -50.83
N GLN A 678 16.78 6.18 -51.03
CA GLN A 678 17.22 6.62 -52.35
C GLN A 678 18.39 5.79 -52.88
N ARG A 679 19.29 5.32 -52.02
CA ARG A 679 20.35 4.36 -52.36
C ARG A 679 19.76 3.06 -52.93
N GLN A 680 18.69 2.54 -52.31
CA GLN A 680 18.00 1.34 -52.81
C GLN A 680 17.34 1.59 -54.17
N LEU A 681 16.69 2.73 -54.36
CA LEU A 681 16.08 3.09 -55.64
C LEU A 681 17.14 3.28 -56.74
N THR A 682 18.24 3.98 -56.44
CA THR A 682 19.37 4.17 -57.36
C THR A 682 19.96 2.84 -57.81
N ALA A 683 20.09 1.86 -56.91
CA ALA A 683 20.57 0.52 -57.27
C ALA A 683 19.64 -0.18 -58.28
N LEU A 684 18.31 -0.05 -58.11
CA LEU A 684 17.34 -0.59 -59.07
C LEU A 684 17.45 0.09 -60.44
N HIS A 685 17.66 1.42 -60.48
CA HIS A 685 17.85 2.16 -61.73
C HIS A 685 19.10 1.68 -62.49
N VAL A 686 20.20 1.40 -61.78
CA VAL A 686 21.38 0.77 -62.38
C VAL A 686 21.03 -0.60 -62.97
N GLU A 687 20.26 -1.43 -62.28
CA GLU A 687 19.86 -2.76 -62.76
C GLU A 687 18.92 -2.74 -63.97
N GLN A 688 18.10 -1.69 -64.11
CA GLN A 688 17.22 -1.50 -65.26
C GLN A 688 17.92 -0.82 -66.45
N GLY A 689 19.21 -0.46 -66.32
CA GLY A 689 19.93 0.30 -67.35
C GLY A 689 19.43 1.73 -67.52
N ARG A 690 18.77 2.30 -66.50
CA ARG A 690 18.32 3.70 -66.46
C ARG A 690 19.39 4.56 -65.79
N HIS A 691 20.50 4.72 -66.51
CA HIS A 691 21.72 5.32 -65.98
C HIS A 691 21.57 6.81 -65.67
N ALA A 692 20.74 7.56 -66.42
CA ALA A 692 20.48 8.98 -66.13
C ALA A 692 19.85 9.18 -64.75
N GLU A 693 18.83 8.37 -64.41
CA GLU A 693 18.17 8.44 -63.11
C GLU A 693 19.09 7.94 -61.98
N ALA A 694 19.88 6.90 -62.25
CA ALA A 694 20.89 6.41 -61.32
C ALA A 694 21.97 7.47 -61.02
N GLU A 695 22.44 8.19 -62.04
CA GLU A 695 23.42 9.25 -61.89
C GLU A 695 22.89 10.41 -61.03
N ALA A 696 21.64 10.83 -61.27
CA ALA A 696 20.99 11.87 -60.48
C ALA A 696 20.89 11.48 -59.01
N GLY A 697 20.43 10.26 -58.71
CA GLY A 697 20.35 9.72 -57.35
C GLY A 697 21.72 9.61 -56.69
N GLN A 698 22.74 9.18 -57.43
CA GLN A 698 24.10 9.03 -56.93
C GLN A 698 24.78 10.37 -56.65
N ARG A 699 24.54 11.41 -57.47
CA ARG A 699 25.02 12.78 -57.21
C ARG A 699 24.43 13.36 -55.92
N GLN A 700 23.15 13.10 -55.68
CA GLN A 700 22.50 13.54 -54.44
C GLN A 700 23.08 12.82 -53.22
N LEU A 701 23.30 11.51 -53.30
CA LEU A 701 23.99 10.73 -52.26
C LEU A 701 25.41 11.28 -52.00
N LEU A 702 26.18 11.55 -53.05
CA LEU A 702 27.53 12.12 -52.93
C LEU A 702 27.52 13.46 -52.20
N ALA A 703 26.62 14.38 -52.56
CA ALA A 703 26.51 15.68 -51.91
C ALA A 703 26.24 15.54 -50.40
N TRP A 704 25.35 14.61 -50.03
CA TRP A 704 25.08 14.30 -48.63
C TRP A 704 26.30 13.71 -47.91
N LEU A 705 26.99 12.74 -48.52
CA LEU A 705 28.16 12.10 -47.93
C LEU A 705 29.31 13.10 -47.73
N VAL A 706 29.56 13.99 -48.68
CA VAL A 706 30.57 15.05 -48.57
C VAL A 706 30.20 16.01 -47.44
N SER A 707 28.94 16.41 -47.33
CA SER A 707 28.48 17.24 -46.22
C SER A 707 28.59 16.54 -44.87
N ARG A 708 28.44 15.21 -44.82
CA ARG A 708 28.36 14.42 -43.59
C ARG A 708 29.72 14.00 -43.04
N PHE A 709 30.60 13.53 -43.93
CA PHE A 709 31.87 12.90 -43.58
C PHE A 709 33.08 13.71 -44.03
N GLY A 710 32.86 14.77 -44.82
CA GLY A 710 33.92 15.52 -45.48
C GLY A 710 34.37 14.85 -46.79
N PRO A 711 35.08 15.60 -47.65
CA PRO A 711 35.43 15.14 -49.00
C PRO A 711 36.45 13.99 -49.04
N GLY A 712 37.16 13.72 -47.95
CA GLY A 712 38.25 12.74 -47.87
C GLY A 712 37.87 11.40 -47.24
N HIS A 713 36.58 11.11 -47.04
CA HIS A 713 36.12 9.90 -46.36
C HIS A 713 35.84 8.75 -47.34
N GLY A 714 36.04 7.50 -46.91
CA GLY A 714 35.86 6.30 -47.74
C GLY A 714 34.47 6.15 -48.36
N GLU A 715 33.40 6.46 -47.64
CA GLU A 715 32.04 6.47 -48.23
C GLU A 715 31.92 7.46 -49.41
N VAL A 716 32.60 8.61 -49.35
CA VAL A 716 32.66 9.58 -50.45
C VAL A 716 33.44 9.01 -51.63
N ALA A 717 34.54 8.30 -51.37
CA ALA A 717 35.32 7.60 -52.40
C ALA A 717 34.48 6.53 -53.11
N GLN A 718 33.74 5.73 -52.35
CA GLN A 718 32.82 4.73 -52.90
C GLN A 718 31.74 5.40 -53.77
N ALA A 719 31.19 6.53 -53.33
CA ALA A 719 30.18 7.24 -54.11
C ALA A 719 30.74 7.81 -55.42
N TYR A 720 31.97 8.33 -55.42
CA TYR A 720 32.69 8.73 -56.64
C TYR A 720 32.97 7.55 -57.56
N GLN A 721 33.35 6.39 -57.01
CA GLN A 721 33.59 5.19 -57.80
C GLN A 721 32.31 4.73 -58.52
N SER A 722 31.17 4.69 -57.83
CA SER A 722 29.88 4.37 -58.45
C SER A 722 29.46 5.39 -59.52
N LEU A 723 29.69 6.70 -59.31
CA LEU A 723 29.48 7.71 -60.36
C LEU A 723 30.37 7.45 -61.58
N GLY A 724 31.62 7.03 -61.34
CA GLY A 724 32.56 6.66 -62.39
C GLY A 724 32.04 5.51 -63.24
N LEU A 725 31.54 4.46 -62.60
CA LEU A 725 30.96 3.30 -63.27
C LEU A 725 29.67 3.65 -64.03
N ILE A 726 28.78 4.47 -63.45
CA ILE A 726 27.56 4.93 -64.15
C ILE A 726 27.92 5.77 -65.38
N ALA A 727 28.89 6.69 -65.26
CA ALA A 727 29.36 7.48 -66.40
C ALA A 727 30.01 6.61 -67.48
N TRP A 728 30.73 5.57 -67.08
CA TRP A 728 31.29 4.58 -68.00
C TRP A 728 30.19 3.81 -68.75
N GLU A 729 29.15 3.33 -68.06
CA GLU A 729 28.01 2.67 -68.69
C GLU A 729 27.30 3.57 -69.71
N ARG A 730 27.30 4.89 -69.50
CA ARG A 730 26.78 5.90 -70.43
C ARG A 730 27.71 6.24 -71.60
N GLY A 731 28.95 5.75 -71.60
CA GLY A 731 29.98 6.07 -72.60
C GLY A 731 30.67 7.43 -72.37
N GLU A 732 30.47 8.04 -71.21
CA GLU A 732 31.02 9.35 -70.85
C GLU A 732 32.42 9.20 -70.21
N HIS A 733 33.38 8.64 -70.97
CA HIS A 733 34.70 8.23 -70.46
C HIS A 733 35.46 9.33 -69.69
N ALA A 734 35.42 10.57 -70.19
CA ALA A 734 36.08 11.71 -69.52
C ALA A 734 35.46 12.05 -68.15
N GLN A 735 34.16 11.80 -67.95
CA GLN A 735 33.52 11.95 -66.64
C GLN A 735 33.86 10.76 -65.73
N ALA A 736 33.84 9.54 -66.28
CA ALA A 736 34.21 8.33 -65.55
C ALA A 736 35.63 8.42 -64.97
N LEU A 737 36.62 8.77 -65.80
CA LEU A 737 38.01 8.92 -65.36
C LEU A 737 38.19 10.02 -64.30
N ARG A 738 37.44 11.13 -64.40
CA ARG A 738 37.49 12.21 -63.39
C ARG A 738 36.97 11.74 -62.03
N ALA A 739 35.86 11.00 -62.01
CA ALA A 739 35.27 10.48 -60.77
C ALA A 739 36.17 9.39 -60.15
N LEU A 740 36.68 8.45 -60.94
CA LEU A 740 37.54 7.37 -60.48
C LEU A 740 38.87 7.88 -59.91
N ARG A 741 39.49 8.89 -60.52
CA ARG A 741 40.71 9.53 -59.97
C ARG A 741 40.47 10.15 -58.59
N ARG A 742 39.29 10.73 -58.33
CA ARG A 742 38.93 11.25 -57.00
C ARG A 742 38.79 10.12 -55.99
N ALA A 743 38.10 9.03 -56.36
CA ALA A 743 37.98 7.85 -55.50
C ALA A 743 39.36 7.26 -55.13
N ILE A 744 40.24 7.06 -56.12
CA ILE A 744 41.60 6.53 -55.92
C ILE A 744 42.43 7.43 -55.00
N ALA A 745 42.36 8.76 -55.16
CA ALA A 745 43.08 9.69 -54.31
C ALA A 745 42.68 9.56 -52.83
N ILE A 746 41.39 9.34 -52.56
CA ILE A 746 40.87 9.15 -51.21
C ILE A 746 41.29 7.77 -50.66
N TRP A 747 41.12 6.69 -51.43
CA TRP A 747 41.51 5.35 -50.99
C TRP A 747 43.01 5.22 -50.69
N ARG A 748 43.87 5.91 -51.46
CA ARG A 748 45.30 6.01 -51.16
C ARG A 748 45.58 6.71 -49.83
N HIS A 749 44.81 7.74 -49.50
CA HIS A 749 44.98 8.47 -48.25
C HIS A 749 44.49 7.65 -47.04
N GLU A 750 43.43 6.86 -47.17
CA GLU A 750 42.92 5.98 -46.11
C GLU A 750 43.70 4.66 -45.95
N ASP A 751 44.65 4.37 -46.83
CA ASP A 751 45.41 3.11 -46.90
C ASP A 751 44.52 1.84 -47.02
N ASP A 752 43.35 1.97 -47.66
CA ASP A 752 42.45 0.85 -47.93
C ASP A 752 42.84 0.14 -49.24
N ARG A 753 43.79 -0.80 -49.12
CA ARG A 753 44.38 -1.50 -50.28
C ARG A 753 43.36 -2.29 -51.12
N PRO A 754 42.42 -3.07 -50.55
CA PRO A 754 41.43 -3.79 -51.36
C PRO A 754 40.53 -2.86 -52.17
N ARG A 755 40.02 -1.77 -51.58
CA ARG A 755 39.16 -0.82 -52.30
C ARG A 755 39.95 -0.01 -53.33
N LEU A 756 41.20 0.33 -53.02
CA LEU A 756 42.12 0.94 -53.97
C LEU A 756 42.32 0.05 -55.20
N ALA A 757 42.53 -1.27 -55.03
CA ALA A 757 42.69 -2.21 -56.13
C ALA A 757 41.48 -2.24 -57.07
N SER A 758 40.26 -2.25 -56.52
CA SER A 758 39.03 -2.16 -57.30
C SER A 758 38.92 -0.84 -58.07
N ALA A 759 39.18 0.29 -57.42
CA ALA A 759 39.07 1.59 -58.07
C ALA A 759 40.11 1.79 -59.20
N LEU A 760 41.34 1.28 -59.01
CA LEU A 760 42.38 1.24 -60.04
C LEU A 760 41.97 0.37 -61.23
N SER A 761 41.35 -0.78 -60.96
CA SER A 761 40.83 -1.70 -61.98
C SER A 761 39.71 -1.03 -62.80
N ASP A 762 38.77 -0.35 -62.13
CA ASP A 762 37.69 0.39 -62.79
C ASP A 762 38.24 1.51 -63.69
N GLN A 763 39.28 2.24 -63.24
CA GLN A 763 39.92 3.27 -64.08
C GLN A 763 40.61 2.65 -65.30
N ALA A 764 41.32 1.53 -65.11
CA ALA A 764 41.98 0.84 -66.19
C ALA A 764 41.00 0.28 -67.22
N MET A 765 39.84 -0.23 -66.78
CA MET A 765 38.77 -0.70 -67.66
C MET A 765 38.29 0.41 -68.61
N VAL A 766 38.07 1.63 -68.11
CA VAL A 766 37.69 2.78 -68.94
C VAL A 766 38.80 3.14 -69.95
N LEU A 767 40.07 3.08 -69.53
CA LEU A 767 41.21 3.36 -70.43
C LEU A 767 41.35 2.30 -71.53
N LEU A 768 41.05 1.03 -71.24
CA LEU A 768 41.09 -0.04 -72.23
C LEU A 768 40.01 0.14 -73.32
N GLU A 769 38.82 0.60 -72.94
CA GLU A 769 37.76 0.92 -73.92
C GLU A 769 38.13 2.12 -74.82
N GLU A 770 38.92 3.07 -74.31
CA GLU A 770 39.52 4.16 -75.12
C GLU A 770 40.73 3.71 -75.97
N GLY A 771 41.15 2.44 -75.89
CA GLY A 771 42.32 1.92 -76.59
C GLY A 771 43.67 2.28 -75.96
N ARG A 772 43.70 2.78 -74.72
CA ARG A 772 44.88 3.31 -74.03
C ARG A 772 45.50 2.28 -73.07
N ALA A 773 45.87 1.13 -73.63
CA ALA A 773 46.40 -0.01 -72.88
C ALA A 773 47.75 0.30 -72.17
N ASP A 774 48.55 1.18 -72.74
CA ASP A 774 49.81 1.67 -72.19
C ASP A 774 49.64 2.35 -70.82
N LEU A 775 48.55 3.10 -70.64
CA LEU A 775 48.23 3.78 -69.39
C LEU A 775 47.46 2.89 -68.41
N ALA A 776 46.74 1.88 -68.90
CA ALA A 776 46.02 0.92 -68.08
C ALA A 776 46.96 -0.04 -67.34
N ARG A 777 48.03 -0.51 -68.00
CA ARG A 777 48.98 -1.50 -67.47
C ARG A 777 49.57 -1.14 -66.09
N PRO A 778 50.18 0.04 -65.87
CA PRO A 778 50.79 0.35 -64.57
C PRO A 778 49.76 0.44 -63.43
N LEU A 779 48.52 0.87 -63.73
CA LEU A 779 47.44 0.91 -62.75
C LEU A 779 47.02 -0.50 -62.34
N LEU A 780 46.95 -1.43 -63.29
CA LEU A 780 46.58 -2.82 -63.04
C LEU A 780 47.69 -3.58 -62.31
N GLU A 781 48.95 -3.30 -62.61
CA GLU A 781 50.08 -3.87 -61.85
C GLU A 781 50.06 -3.37 -60.38
N GLU A 782 49.68 -2.12 -60.13
CA GLU A 782 49.43 -1.61 -58.77
C GLU A 782 48.19 -2.25 -58.12
N ALA A 783 47.11 -2.45 -58.87
CA ALA A 783 45.90 -3.11 -58.39
C ALA A 783 46.17 -4.55 -57.95
N VAL A 784 46.93 -5.32 -58.75
CA VAL A 784 47.34 -6.69 -58.41
C VAL A 784 48.17 -6.72 -57.12
N ARG A 785 49.16 -5.83 -56.98
CA ARG A 785 49.96 -5.72 -55.74
C ARG A 785 49.11 -5.34 -54.51
N SER A 786 48.12 -4.47 -54.71
CA SER A 786 47.24 -4.00 -53.63
C SER A 786 46.20 -5.06 -53.21
N ALA A 787 45.86 -5.98 -54.11
CA ALA A 787 44.95 -7.09 -53.86
C ALA A 787 45.64 -8.36 -53.33
N ASP A 788 46.98 -8.42 -53.28
CA ASP A 788 47.78 -9.60 -52.89
C ASP A 788 47.88 -9.78 -51.35
N SER A 789 46.73 -9.89 -50.69
CA SER A 789 46.56 -10.11 -49.24
C SER A 789 45.92 -11.50 -48.99
N PRO A 790 46.07 -12.15 -47.81
CA PRO A 790 45.55 -13.49 -47.55
C PRO A 790 44.05 -13.71 -47.76
N SER A 791 43.25 -12.66 -48.02
CA SER A 791 41.83 -12.79 -48.37
C SER A 791 41.26 -11.58 -49.16
N PRO A 792 41.60 -11.42 -50.46
CA PRO A 792 40.56 -10.96 -51.39
C PRO A 792 40.68 -11.59 -52.80
N ALA A 793 40.02 -12.74 -53.02
CA ALA A 793 39.96 -13.40 -54.33
C ALA A 793 39.26 -12.59 -55.46
N PRO A 794 38.12 -11.87 -55.22
CA PRO A 794 37.42 -11.20 -56.31
C PRO A 794 38.12 -9.97 -56.92
N PRO A 795 38.65 -8.99 -56.14
CA PRO A 795 39.38 -7.85 -56.70
C PRO A 795 40.63 -8.27 -57.47
N LEU A 796 41.36 -9.28 -56.95
CA LEU A 796 42.53 -9.83 -57.61
C LEU A 796 42.18 -10.49 -58.95
N ALA A 797 41.12 -11.32 -58.98
CA ALA A 797 40.66 -11.95 -60.21
C ALA A 797 40.27 -10.91 -61.28
N HIS A 798 39.54 -9.87 -60.89
CA HIS A 798 39.15 -8.80 -61.81
C HIS A 798 40.35 -8.03 -62.36
N ALA A 799 41.30 -7.65 -61.50
CA ALA A 799 42.52 -6.96 -61.91
C ALA A 799 43.36 -7.81 -62.89
N LEU A 800 43.49 -9.12 -62.62
CA LEU A 800 44.20 -10.05 -63.51
C LEU A 800 43.49 -10.23 -64.86
N VAL A 801 42.16 -10.26 -64.90
CA VAL A 801 41.39 -10.29 -66.16
C VAL A 801 41.70 -9.06 -67.01
N LEU A 802 41.64 -7.87 -66.41
CA LEU A 802 41.93 -6.63 -67.13
C LEU A 802 43.39 -6.54 -67.54
N LEU A 803 44.33 -7.01 -66.71
CA LEU A 803 45.76 -7.03 -67.04
C LEU A 803 46.04 -7.99 -68.21
N GLY A 804 45.37 -9.15 -68.24
CA GLY A 804 45.43 -10.07 -69.36
C GLY A 804 44.92 -9.46 -70.67
N ARG A 805 43.77 -8.75 -70.63
CA ARG A 805 43.26 -7.99 -71.79
C ARG A 805 44.23 -6.89 -72.22
N THR A 806 44.84 -6.19 -71.26
CA THR A 806 45.82 -5.12 -71.51
C THR A 806 47.06 -5.67 -72.23
N ASP A 807 47.63 -6.76 -71.71
CA ASP A 807 48.81 -7.40 -72.31
C ASP A 807 48.48 -7.92 -73.72
N ALA A 808 47.28 -8.45 -73.96
CA ALA A 808 46.82 -8.89 -75.28
C ALA A 808 46.76 -7.72 -76.30
N MET A 809 46.23 -6.56 -75.88
CA MET A 809 46.18 -5.34 -76.71
C MET A 809 47.57 -4.76 -77.00
N LEU A 810 48.52 -4.92 -76.08
CA LEU A 810 49.92 -4.53 -76.26
C LEU A 810 50.75 -5.55 -77.08
N GLY A 811 50.14 -6.68 -77.47
CA GLY A 811 50.78 -7.72 -78.28
C GLY A 811 51.52 -8.80 -77.49
N ASP A 812 51.52 -8.76 -76.16
CA ASP A 812 52.18 -9.75 -75.30
C ASP A 812 51.24 -10.93 -74.99
N GLN A 813 51.06 -11.81 -75.96
CA GLN A 813 50.12 -12.93 -75.87
C GLN A 813 50.48 -13.94 -74.76
N ALA A 814 51.77 -14.09 -74.44
CA ALA A 814 52.23 -15.01 -73.41
C ALA A 814 51.81 -14.53 -72.00
N ARG A 815 52.08 -13.26 -71.68
CA ARG A 815 51.64 -12.67 -70.40
C ARG A 815 50.13 -12.58 -70.30
N ALA A 816 49.46 -12.22 -71.40
CA ALA A 816 48.01 -12.16 -71.45
C ALA A 816 47.38 -13.49 -71.01
N HIS A 817 47.89 -14.59 -71.57
CA HIS A 817 47.40 -15.92 -71.28
C HIS A 817 47.70 -16.37 -69.84
N GLU A 818 48.89 -16.06 -69.33
CA GLU A 818 49.28 -16.34 -67.94
C GLU A 818 48.35 -15.64 -66.94
N HIS A 819 48.11 -14.34 -67.11
CA HIS A 819 47.24 -13.56 -66.24
C HIS A 819 45.78 -14.07 -66.26
N LEU A 820 45.24 -14.38 -67.45
CA LEU A 820 43.88 -14.90 -67.60
C LEU A 820 43.70 -16.29 -66.98
N ARG A 821 44.67 -17.20 -67.16
CA ARG A 821 44.64 -18.51 -66.49
C ARG A 821 44.73 -18.37 -64.97
N ARG A 822 45.61 -17.49 -64.48
CA ARG A 822 45.73 -17.21 -63.05
C ARG A 822 44.40 -16.67 -62.50
N ALA A 823 43.74 -15.77 -63.21
CA ALA A 823 42.43 -15.24 -62.80
C ALA A 823 41.34 -16.33 -62.74
N ALA A 824 41.32 -17.25 -63.70
CA ALA A 824 40.35 -18.35 -63.76
C ALA A 824 40.60 -19.45 -62.72
N ALA A 825 41.85 -19.60 -62.24
CA ALA A 825 42.24 -20.60 -61.25
C ALA A 825 42.03 -20.15 -59.79
N LEU A 826 41.68 -18.88 -59.55
CA LEU A 826 41.47 -18.37 -58.18
C LEU A 826 40.23 -19.00 -57.54
N PRO A 827 40.32 -19.49 -56.28
CA PRO A 827 39.15 -19.96 -55.54
C PRO A 827 38.32 -18.76 -55.10
N VAL A 828 37.19 -18.52 -55.77
CA VAL A 828 36.26 -17.44 -55.42
C VAL A 828 35.14 -18.01 -54.55
N SER A 829 35.04 -17.56 -53.30
CA SER A 829 34.10 -18.09 -52.31
C SER A 829 32.68 -17.50 -52.37
N ASP A 830 32.46 -16.42 -53.14
CA ASP A 830 31.16 -15.78 -53.29
C ASP A 830 30.77 -15.72 -54.77
N ASP A 831 29.58 -16.25 -55.08
CA ASP A 831 28.87 -16.24 -56.37
C ASP A 831 29.67 -16.69 -57.61
N GLY A 832 29.14 -17.71 -58.30
CA GLY A 832 29.69 -18.19 -59.57
C GLY A 832 29.89 -17.12 -60.64
N ALA A 833 29.31 -15.91 -60.50
CA ALA A 833 29.44 -14.80 -61.43
C ALA A 833 30.88 -14.30 -61.62
N ALA A 834 31.69 -14.14 -60.57
CA ALA A 834 33.07 -13.65 -60.71
C ALA A 834 33.98 -14.69 -61.38
N ALA A 835 33.87 -15.96 -60.97
CA ALA A 835 34.56 -17.07 -61.62
C ALA A 835 34.14 -17.23 -63.09
N ARG A 836 32.84 -17.09 -63.40
CA ARG A 836 32.34 -17.11 -64.78
C ARG A 836 32.84 -15.93 -65.60
N ARG A 837 33.02 -14.73 -65.02
CA ARG A 837 33.63 -13.58 -65.72
C ARG A 837 35.09 -13.85 -66.08
N SER A 838 35.87 -14.41 -65.17
CA SER A 838 37.25 -14.83 -65.47
C SER A 838 37.29 -15.92 -66.53
N ALA A 839 36.39 -16.91 -66.44
CA ALA A 839 36.28 -17.98 -67.43
C ALA A 839 35.85 -17.45 -68.81
N LEU A 840 34.94 -16.48 -68.86
CA LEU A 840 34.56 -15.79 -70.09
C LEU A 840 35.78 -15.11 -70.73
N ALA A 841 36.51 -14.29 -69.97
CA ALA A 841 37.66 -13.56 -70.50
C ALA A 841 38.76 -14.50 -71.03
N LEU A 842 39.05 -15.59 -70.33
CA LEU A 842 39.99 -16.62 -70.78
C LEU A 842 39.50 -17.31 -72.07
N ALA A 843 38.22 -17.70 -72.11
CA ALA A 843 37.64 -18.35 -73.28
C ALA A 843 37.56 -17.43 -74.51
N VAL A 844 37.28 -16.14 -74.34
CA VAL A 844 37.33 -15.14 -75.41
C VAL A 844 38.74 -15.06 -75.99
N PHE A 845 39.75 -14.91 -75.13
CA PHE A 845 41.14 -14.82 -75.54
C PHE A 845 41.62 -16.08 -76.29
N GLU A 846 41.33 -17.27 -75.77
CA GLU A 846 41.73 -18.53 -76.39
C GLU A 846 41.00 -18.78 -77.73
N ALA A 847 39.70 -18.42 -77.81
CA ALA A 847 38.92 -18.54 -79.04
C ALA A 847 39.43 -17.59 -80.13
N ASP A 848 39.85 -16.37 -79.76
CA ASP A 848 40.46 -15.43 -80.70
C ASP A 848 41.80 -15.91 -81.28
N GLN A 849 42.50 -16.79 -80.56
CA GLN A 849 43.72 -17.49 -81.00
C GLN A 849 43.45 -18.79 -81.78
N GLY A 850 42.17 -19.16 -81.99
CA GLY A 850 41.76 -20.33 -82.76
C GLY A 850 41.54 -21.62 -81.94
N ASP A 851 41.48 -21.57 -80.61
CA ASP A 851 41.13 -22.74 -79.79
C ASP A 851 39.63 -23.09 -79.96
N ARG A 852 39.36 -24.23 -80.62
CA ARG A 852 38.00 -24.76 -80.80
C ARG A 852 37.33 -25.12 -79.47
N GLY A 853 38.09 -25.61 -78.49
CA GLY A 853 37.56 -25.94 -77.16
C GLY A 853 37.15 -24.68 -76.39
N ALA A 854 37.75 -23.53 -76.67
CA ALA A 854 37.36 -22.24 -76.10
C ALA A 854 36.03 -21.74 -76.68
N LEU A 855 35.80 -21.94 -77.98
CA LEU A 855 34.52 -21.61 -78.61
C LEU A 855 33.35 -22.40 -77.99
N GLU A 856 33.53 -23.68 -77.70
CA GLU A 856 32.53 -24.49 -76.99
C GLU A 856 32.27 -24.00 -75.55
N ARG A 857 33.31 -23.48 -74.87
CA ARG A 857 33.16 -22.84 -73.55
C ARG A 857 32.30 -21.58 -73.65
N LEU A 858 32.52 -20.74 -74.67
CA LEU A 858 31.69 -19.55 -74.94
C LEU A 858 30.23 -19.93 -75.20
N ASP A 859 29.97 -20.96 -76.00
CA ASP A 859 28.59 -21.43 -76.25
C ASP A 859 27.89 -21.96 -74.99
N ARG A 860 28.64 -22.61 -74.08
CA ARG A 860 28.10 -23.02 -72.77
C ARG A 860 27.72 -21.81 -71.92
N LEU A 861 28.58 -20.79 -71.86
CA LEU A 861 28.30 -19.55 -71.13
C LEU A 861 27.13 -18.76 -71.78
N GLY A 862 27.04 -18.76 -73.11
CA GLY A 862 25.98 -18.08 -73.86
C GLY A 862 24.58 -18.68 -73.69
N ARG A 863 24.47 -19.91 -73.19
CA ARG A 863 23.20 -20.59 -72.89
C ARG A 863 22.64 -20.26 -71.50
N LEU A 864 23.35 -19.49 -70.69
CA LEU A 864 22.89 -19.03 -69.37
C LEU A 864 21.78 -17.97 -69.53
N ALA A 865 20.55 -18.42 -69.81
CA ALA A 865 19.42 -17.52 -70.12
C ALA A 865 18.53 -17.16 -68.90
N ARG A 866 18.77 -17.77 -67.73
CA ARG A 866 17.90 -17.63 -66.55
C ARG A 866 18.71 -17.29 -65.32
N GLY A 867 19.03 -16.01 -65.20
CA GLY A 867 19.80 -15.46 -64.09
C GLY A 867 19.50 -14.00 -63.84
N ASP A 868 20.20 -13.43 -62.87
CA ASP A 868 20.21 -12.00 -62.59
C ASP A 868 20.77 -11.17 -63.79
N ARG A 869 20.82 -9.84 -63.66
CA ARG A 869 21.36 -8.97 -64.73
C ARG A 869 22.78 -9.40 -65.14
N GLY A 870 23.64 -9.72 -64.19
CA GLY A 870 25.05 -10.05 -64.45
C GLY A 870 25.21 -11.34 -65.24
N GLU A 871 24.40 -12.36 -64.96
CA GLU A 871 24.40 -13.61 -65.73
C GLU A 871 23.86 -13.41 -67.15
N ARG A 872 22.80 -12.61 -67.31
CA ARG A 872 22.27 -12.27 -68.64
C ARG A 872 23.29 -11.51 -69.48
N GLU A 873 23.95 -10.53 -68.88
CA GLU A 873 24.98 -9.73 -69.53
C GLU A 873 26.18 -10.59 -69.94
N LEU A 874 26.62 -11.49 -69.06
CA LEU A 874 27.68 -12.46 -69.35
C LEU A 874 27.29 -13.39 -70.51
N ALA A 875 26.06 -13.89 -70.54
CA ALA A 875 25.55 -14.72 -71.62
C ALA A 875 25.49 -13.96 -72.95
N TRP A 876 25.06 -12.69 -72.94
CA TRP A 876 25.07 -11.86 -74.15
C TRP A 876 26.49 -11.66 -74.67
N LEU A 877 27.44 -11.28 -73.81
CA LEU A 877 28.83 -11.10 -74.21
C LEU A 877 29.46 -12.41 -74.72
N ALA A 878 29.18 -13.54 -74.08
CA ALA A 878 29.66 -14.85 -74.55
C ALA A 878 29.14 -15.20 -75.94
N ARG A 879 27.84 -14.97 -76.21
CA ARG A 879 27.24 -15.16 -77.54
C ARG A 879 27.84 -14.21 -78.58
N ALA A 880 28.02 -12.95 -78.21
CA ALA A 880 28.57 -11.94 -79.10
C ALA A 880 30.01 -12.28 -79.52
N HIS A 881 30.86 -12.66 -78.57
CA HIS A 881 32.23 -13.08 -78.85
C HIS A 881 32.30 -14.38 -79.65
N ALA A 882 31.44 -15.37 -79.36
CA ALA A 882 31.37 -16.60 -80.16
C ALA A 882 30.97 -16.30 -81.63
N ALA A 883 29.98 -15.42 -81.84
CA ALA A 883 29.58 -14.99 -83.17
C ALA A 883 30.69 -14.20 -83.89
N ALA A 884 31.42 -13.34 -83.17
CA ALA A 884 32.54 -12.57 -83.72
C ALA A 884 33.71 -13.46 -84.17
N VAL A 885 34.01 -14.53 -83.42
CA VAL A 885 35.02 -15.53 -83.81
C VAL A 885 34.57 -16.28 -85.07
N ARG A 886 33.32 -16.75 -85.12
CA ARG A 886 32.73 -17.44 -86.30
C ARG A 886 32.64 -16.56 -87.54
N CYS A 887 32.47 -15.25 -87.35
CA CYS A 887 32.39 -14.29 -88.45
C CYS A 887 33.68 -14.21 -89.28
N ARG A 888 34.82 -14.70 -88.76
CA ARG A 888 36.06 -14.85 -89.54
C ARG A 888 35.88 -15.82 -90.71
N ASP A 889 35.05 -16.85 -90.54
CA ASP A 889 34.83 -17.91 -91.52
C ASP A 889 33.52 -17.75 -92.30
N ASP A 890 32.45 -17.29 -91.64
CA ASP A 890 31.10 -17.14 -92.22
C ASP A 890 30.40 -15.84 -91.76
N PRO A 891 30.64 -14.69 -92.43
CA PRO A 891 30.23 -13.39 -91.91
C PRO A 891 28.71 -13.13 -91.97
N GLY A 892 27.99 -13.70 -92.94
CA GLY A 892 26.57 -13.38 -93.18
C GLY A 892 25.63 -13.74 -92.01
N PRO A 893 25.54 -15.02 -91.61
CA PRO A 893 24.69 -15.46 -90.50
C PRO A 893 25.10 -14.84 -89.16
N GLN A 894 26.40 -14.65 -88.94
CA GLN A 894 26.92 -14.13 -87.67
C GLN A 894 26.65 -12.63 -87.52
N ALA A 895 26.69 -11.85 -88.61
CA ALA A 895 26.27 -10.46 -88.59
C ALA A 895 24.79 -10.30 -88.23
N SER A 896 23.92 -11.22 -88.70
CA SER A 896 22.51 -11.26 -88.32
C SER A 896 22.31 -11.62 -86.85
N GLU A 897 23.01 -12.63 -86.34
CA GLU A 897 22.94 -13.01 -84.91
C GLU A 897 23.37 -11.85 -84.01
N LEU A 898 24.44 -11.13 -84.35
CA LEU A 898 24.90 -9.96 -83.60
C LEU A 898 23.88 -8.82 -83.60
N GLN A 899 23.16 -8.61 -84.71
CA GLN A 899 22.07 -7.62 -84.78
C GLN A 899 20.86 -8.02 -83.94
N GLU A 900 20.44 -9.29 -83.99
CA GLU A 900 19.36 -9.81 -83.14
C GLU A 900 19.71 -9.69 -81.65
N LEU A 901 20.94 -10.03 -81.30
CA LEU A 901 21.45 -9.90 -79.94
C LEU A 901 21.47 -8.44 -79.50
N ALA A 902 21.91 -7.51 -80.35
CA ALA A 902 21.86 -6.07 -80.05
C ALA A 902 20.41 -5.58 -79.83
N LEU A 903 19.43 -6.05 -80.61
CA LEU A 903 18.02 -5.72 -80.39
C LEU A 903 17.50 -6.28 -79.04
N LEU A 904 17.91 -7.49 -78.69
CA LEU A 904 17.55 -8.11 -77.41
C LEU A 904 18.13 -7.31 -76.23
N VAL A 905 19.41 -6.94 -76.29
CA VAL A 905 20.06 -6.15 -75.25
C VAL A 905 19.41 -4.77 -75.14
N ARG A 906 19.01 -4.14 -76.26
CA ARG A 906 18.37 -2.81 -76.26
C ARG A 906 17.00 -2.82 -75.58
N ARG A 907 16.26 -3.93 -75.67
CA ARG A 907 14.98 -4.10 -74.95
C ARG A 907 15.19 -4.22 -73.44
N ALA A 908 16.30 -4.82 -73.02
CA ALA A 908 16.62 -5.02 -71.60
C ALA A 908 17.35 -3.82 -70.98
N LEU A 909 18.12 -3.08 -71.77
CA LEU A 909 18.94 -1.92 -71.38
C LEU A 909 18.57 -0.72 -72.27
N PRO A 910 17.55 0.07 -71.90
CA PRO A 910 16.96 1.10 -72.76
C PRO A 910 17.91 2.26 -73.06
N GLU A 911 18.79 2.64 -72.12
CA GLU A 911 19.82 3.67 -72.35
C GLU A 911 21.13 3.10 -72.92
N GLY A 912 21.17 1.80 -73.25
CA GLY A 912 22.40 1.12 -73.66
C GLY A 912 23.24 0.67 -72.46
N GLY A 913 24.56 0.71 -72.62
CA GLY A 913 25.51 0.17 -71.63
C GLY A 913 26.82 -0.27 -72.29
N SER A 914 27.80 -0.62 -71.47
CA SER A 914 29.08 -1.17 -71.92
C SER A 914 28.92 -2.43 -72.78
N ALA A 915 28.10 -3.40 -72.35
CA ALA A 915 27.82 -4.60 -73.12
C ALA A 915 27.17 -4.29 -74.49
N MET A 916 26.28 -3.31 -74.57
CA MET A 916 25.70 -2.87 -75.84
C MET A 916 26.76 -2.31 -76.78
N ARG A 917 27.68 -1.46 -76.28
CA ARG A 917 28.76 -0.89 -77.08
C ARG A 917 29.72 -1.97 -77.57
N GLU A 918 30.05 -2.93 -76.72
CA GLU A 918 30.91 -4.07 -77.08
C GLU A 918 30.26 -4.93 -78.19
N ILE A 919 28.97 -5.27 -78.05
CA ILE A 919 28.22 -6.03 -79.07
C ILE A 919 28.14 -5.23 -80.38
N GLN A 920 27.94 -3.92 -80.32
CA GLN A 920 27.91 -3.06 -81.51
C GLN A 920 29.27 -3.00 -82.20
N ALA A 921 30.37 -2.90 -81.45
CA ALA A 921 31.73 -2.91 -81.99
C ALA A 921 32.06 -4.25 -82.69
N LEU A 922 31.66 -5.38 -82.09
CA LEU A 922 31.78 -6.70 -82.71
C LEU A 922 30.91 -6.81 -83.97
N SER A 923 29.69 -6.26 -83.93
CA SER A 923 28.77 -6.21 -85.08
C SER A 923 29.29 -5.36 -86.23
N SER A 924 29.95 -4.23 -85.97
CA SER A 924 30.59 -3.42 -87.02
C SER A 924 31.80 -4.15 -87.61
N ALA A 925 32.68 -4.71 -86.78
CA ALA A 925 33.87 -5.42 -87.23
C ALA A 925 33.51 -6.67 -88.07
N CYS A 926 32.42 -7.35 -87.74
CA CYS A 926 31.92 -8.47 -88.52
C CYS A 926 31.35 -8.03 -89.88
N ARG A 927 30.61 -6.91 -89.93
CA ARG A 927 30.08 -6.35 -91.18
C ARG A 927 31.16 -5.86 -92.14
N GLU A 928 32.24 -5.27 -91.63
CA GLU A 928 33.40 -4.87 -92.46
C GLU A 928 34.06 -6.06 -93.18
N ARG A 929 33.88 -7.29 -92.66
CA ARG A 929 34.39 -8.52 -93.26
C ARG A 929 33.40 -9.18 -94.23
N GLN A 930 32.17 -8.69 -94.29
CA GLN A 930 31.20 -9.17 -95.26
C GLN A 930 31.64 -8.66 -96.63
N PRO A 931 31.83 -9.55 -97.63
CA PRO A 931 32.11 -9.09 -98.99
C PRO A 931 30.97 -8.18 -99.43
N ALA A 932 31.30 -7.02 -100.03
CA ALA A 932 30.30 -6.14 -100.61
C ALA A 932 29.43 -7.00 -101.55
N ALA A 933 28.12 -7.00 -101.32
CA ALA A 933 27.19 -7.61 -102.26
C ALA A 933 27.40 -6.91 -103.60
N GLU A 934 28.01 -7.59 -104.57
CA GLU A 934 27.94 -7.18 -105.96
C GLU A 934 26.47 -7.14 -106.35
N ASP A 935 26.03 -5.99 -106.86
CA ASP A 935 24.70 -5.76 -107.40
C ASP A 935 24.28 -6.93 -108.31
N ALA A 936 23.13 -7.54 -107.98
CA ALA A 936 22.39 -8.44 -108.86
C ALA A 936 21.09 -7.77 -109.31
#